data_AF-A0A5C5UES9-F1
#
_entry.id   AF-A0A5C5UES9-F1
#
_cell.length_a   1.000
_cell.length_b   1.000
_cell.length_c   1.000
_cell.angle_alpha   90.00
_cell.angle_beta   90.00
_cell.angle_gamma   90.00
#
_symmetry.space_group_name_H-M   'P 1'
#
loop_
_entity.id
_entity.type
_entity.pdbx_description
1 polymer ?
#
loop_
_entity_poly.entity_id
_entity_poly.type
_entity_poly.pdbx_seq_one_letter_code
_entity_poly.pdbx_strand_id
1 'polypeptide(L)'
;MRTVLKLKWPITIGLLVITVALFLLAPNLAEQAEQAGSFQLSDEASSQIAATILSDADAAEQTISLVVPLEDGIDSSMRETLGQMVGEIEELGDPVTSVLNPVESEELEEQLISEDQKTVLMPIMVDGTDEEVNAVADEIRESIIPEDLTAYVTGEAIINNDVNASAQEGLKRTEIITVVLIFALLLAVFRSIITPFIPLVAVGISYLLSQSIVAYFIDWFGFPVSNYTQIFLVAILFGIGTDYCILLLSRYKEELSAGHDTVESIVNTYKTAGRTLLISGIAVFIGFFAIGFAEFPIFKSAVAVAVGIFVLLIVLYTVVPFFMALLKEKLFWPAKKSASHNDSKLWITMSKLSINRPLLSMLVVAIITVPLLFTYDNSLSFNTVDEIGSEYESVKGLRAIEAGFGKGDSLPVQVIVKSGESLTDEEIVPYFESLSREIEKIDGVEAVRTVTRPTGEVIEDLYVDNQIGLLADGISDARDGLGEVQNGLGEIETNLAGVSAQTDGAGGLDEAAAGLSQINQQLALTNQGLQQTGNIQQTVGALTGISGGLTQIQQGLAGAAGQTGELGTGLSQLADGVGASNEGIIQIQDGLTQATDIMQEMSGSQAASDTGLFIPDGTLEDEEFAQVLDRYAFADGTGMKLEVVLAEDPYSPESIDITAEVKEAVDRTIMDTPLEDAQIAYSGISSINNDLQEVSSSDFTKTVTIMLASLFIVLAILFRSLIMPLYMIGSLLLTYYTSISIAELIFVNGLGYDGISWAVPFFGFVMLVALGVDYSIFLLDRFREEAEHGLSVRKAMGISMAKMGTVIITAAIILAGTFGAMMPSGVLSLVQIATIVITGLLLYGLIVLPLLIPAISVSFDRGVWWPFIQKKAKN
;
A
#
# COMPACT_ATOMS: atom_id res chain seq x y z
N MET A 1 -0.91 -10.51 50.75
CA MET A 1 -1.77 -9.40 51.24
C MET A 1 -1.38 -8.85 52.61
N ARG A 2 -1.38 -9.64 53.71
CA ARG A 2 -1.02 -9.10 55.06
C ARG A 2 0.36 -8.39 55.10
N THR A 3 1.36 -8.91 54.38
CA THR A 3 2.67 -8.27 54.24
C THR A 3 2.60 -6.93 53.52
N VAL A 4 1.86 -6.86 52.40
CA VAL A 4 1.62 -5.61 51.65
C VAL A 4 0.98 -4.56 52.54
N LEU A 5 -0.01 -4.93 53.36
CA LEU A 5 -0.68 -4.01 54.29
C LEU A 5 0.25 -3.49 55.40
N LYS A 6 1.20 -4.31 55.86
CA LYS A 6 2.22 -3.88 56.84
C LYS A 6 3.21 -2.88 56.24
N LEU A 7 3.58 -3.08 54.97
CA LEU A 7 4.56 -2.27 54.23
C LEU A 7 3.90 -1.29 53.25
N LYS A 8 2.63 -0.93 53.48
CA LYS A 8 1.83 -0.16 52.51
C LYS A 8 2.45 1.20 52.15
N TRP A 9 3.03 1.91 53.12
CA TRP A 9 3.69 3.20 52.87
C TRP A 9 4.98 3.07 52.05
N PRO A 10 5.98 2.26 52.45
CA PRO A 10 7.21 2.14 51.66
C PRO A 10 6.95 1.56 50.27
N ILE A 11 6.00 0.62 50.12
CA ILE A 11 5.64 0.07 48.80
C ILE A 11 5.03 1.15 47.91
N THR A 12 4.00 1.87 48.37
CA THR A 12 3.32 2.87 47.54
C THR A 12 4.21 4.08 47.25
N ILE A 13 5.01 4.54 48.22
CA ILE A 13 5.98 5.63 48.00
C ILE A 13 7.06 5.19 47.02
N GLY A 14 7.64 3.99 47.22
CA GLY A 14 8.65 3.45 46.31
C GLY A 14 8.13 3.31 44.89
N LEU A 15 6.90 2.78 44.73
CA LEU A 15 6.26 2.67 43.42
C LEU A 15 6.05 4.05 42.78
N LEU A 16 5.52 5.03 43.53
CA LEU A 16 5.29 6.39 43.00
C LEU A 16 6.61 7.08 42.61
N VAL A 17 7.65 6.94 43.42
CA VAL A 17 8.99 7.47 43.10
C VAL A 17 9.53 6.81 41.84
N ILE A 18 9.40 5.48 41.69
CA ILE A 18 9.80 4.77 40.48
C ILE A 18 8.99 5.24 39.27
N THR A 19 7.68 5.42 39.41
CA THR A 19 6.82 5.92 38.33
C THR A 19 7.26 7.30 37.86
N VAL A 20 7.46 8.24 38.80
CA VAL A 20 7.89 9.61 38.47
C VAL A 20 9.31 9.61 37.90
N ALA A 21 10.22 8.83 38.47
CA ALA A 21 11.60 8.74 37.98
C ALA A 21 11.67 8.15 36.57
N LEU A 22 10.97 7.03 36.31
CA LEU A 22 10.93 6.42 34.98
C LEU A 22 10.24 7.34 33.98
N PHE A 23 9.11 7.96 34.32
CA PHE A 23 8.40 8.84 33.40
C PHE A 23 9.20 10.08 32.99
N LEU A 24 10.03 10.64 33.89
CA LEU A 24 10.87 11.79 33.58
C LEU A 24 12.18 11.45 32.85
N LEU A 25 12.63 10.19 32.94
CA LEU A 25 13.91 9.74 32.38
C LEU A 25 13.75 8.88 31.12
N ALA A 26 12.58 8.30 30.90
CA ALA A 26 12.32 7.45 29.76
C ALA A 26 12.18 8.28 28.47
N PRO A 27 12.55 7.69 27.33
CA PRO A 27 12.22 8.26 26.02
C PRO A 27 10.71 8.45 25.86
N ASN A 28 10.33 9.35 24.95
CA ASN A 28 8.94 9.57 24.60
C ASN A 28 8.44 8.43 23.69
N LEU A 29 7.58 7.58 24.23
CA LEU A 29 7.03 6.45 23.47
C LEU A 29 6.24 6.89 22.22
N ALA A 30 5.58 8.05 22.27
CA ALA A 30 4.83 8.56 21.12
C ALA A 30 5.77 8.93 19.96
N GLU A 31 6.87 9.61 20.28
CA GLU A 31 7.91 9.99 19.31
C GLU A 31 8.63 8.75 18.73
N GLN A 32 8.88 7.74 19.57
CA GLN A 32 9.44 6.46 19.08
C GLN A 32 8.46 5.70 18.17
N ALA A 33 7.16 5.79 18.44
CA ALA A 33 6.14 5.18 17.58
C ALA A 33 6.03 5.89 16.22
N GLU A 34 6.15 7.22 16.23
CA GLU A 34 6.20 8.07 15.04
C GLU A 34 7.43 7.75 14.18
N GLN A 35 8.62 7.71 14.79
CA GLN A 35 9.87 7.36 14.09
C GLN A 35 9.87 5.93 13.53
N ALA A 36 9.11 5.02 14.13
CA ALA A 36 9.00 3.65 13.65
C ALA A 36 8.09 3.52 12.41
N GLY A 37 7.38 4.58 12.00
CA GLY A 37 6.58 4.63 10.78
C GLY A 37 5.24 3.89 10.84
N SER A 38 4.43 4.12 9.80
CA SER A 38 3.10 3.52 9.57
C SER A 38 3.18 2.08 9.05
N PHE A 39 4.23 1.76 8.30
CA PHE A 39 4.49 0.43 7.72
C PHE A 39 5.92 -0.02 8.04
N GLN A 40 6.08 -1.27 8.48
CA GLN A 40 7.38 -1.88 8.79
C GLN A 40 7.48 -3.20 8.03
N LEU A 41 7.90 -3.12 6.78
CA LEU A 41 8.15 -4.29 5.93
C LEU A 41 9.55 -4.87 6.21
N SER A 42 9.75 -6.13 5.83
CA SER A 42 11.06 -6.79 5.92
C SER A 42 12.00 -6.25 4.85
N ASP A 43 13.32 -6.23 5.10
CA ASP A 43 14.35 -5.92 4.10
C ASP A 43 14.31 -6.88 2.88
N GLU A 44 13.63 -8.03 3.02
CA GLU A 44 13.40 -9.01 1.95
C GLU A 44 12.18 -8.68 1.07
N ALA A 45 11.34 -7.71 1.46
CA ALA A 45 10.18 -7.29 0.67
C ALA A 45 10.64 -6.54 -0.58
N SER A 46 9.97 -6.75 -1.72
CA SER A 46 10.45 -6.20 -2.98
C SER A 46 10.45 -4.67 -3.01
N SER A 47 9.46 -4.04 -2.38
CA SER A 47 9.41 -2.59 -2.17
C SER A 47 10.59 -2.05 -1.35
N GLN A 48 11.05 -2.79 -0.33
CA GLN A 48 12.22 -2.41 0.47
C GLN A 48 13.53 -2.62 -0.30
N ILE A 49 13.61 -3.68 -1.11
CA ILE A 49 14.74 -3.90 -2.02
C ILE A 49 14.81 -2.77 -3.05
N ALA A 50 13.69 -2.35 -3.63
CA ALA A 50 13.63 -1.24 -4.57
C ALA A 50 14.10 0.07 -3.92
N ALA A 51 13.60 0.39 -2.73
CA ALA A 51 14.05 1.55 -1.96
C ALA A 51 15.55 1.50 -1.65
N THR A 52 16.10 0.33 -1.33
CA THR A 52 17.53 0.13 -1.08
C THR A 52 18.36 0.34 -2.35
N ILE A 53 17.94 -0.24 -3.49
CA ILE A 53 18.62 -0.08 -4.79
C ILE A 53 18.68 1.39 -5.20
N LEU A 54 17.56 2.10 -5.07
CA LEU A 54 17.47 3.52 -5.39
C LEU A 54 18.33 4.36 -4.44
N SER A 55 18.31 4.06 -3.14
CA SER A 55 19.10 4.80 -2.15
C SER A 55 20.61 4.59 -2.33
N ASP A 56 21.06 3.35 -2.59
CA ASP A 56 22.47 3.05 -2.86
C ASP A 56 22.98 3.72 -4.15
N ALA A 57 22.08 4.08 -5.06
CA ALA A 57 22.36 4.73 -6.31
C ALA A 57 22.20 6.26 -6.30
N ASP A 58 21.94 6.87 -5.13
CA ASP A 58 21.62 8.30 -5.00
C ASP A 58 20.40 8.72 -5.84
N ALA A 59 19.46 7.78 -5.99
CA ALA A 59 18.25 7.89 -6.81
C ALA A 59 16.97 7.63 -5.97
N ALA A 60 17.05 7.71 -4.64
CA ALA A 60 15.92 7.57 -3.72
C ALA A 60 15.13 8.90 -3.57
N GLU A 61 15.01 9.64 -4.67
CA GLU A 61 14.25 10.86 -4.70
C GLU A 61 12.77 10.57 -4.41
N GLN A 62 12.18 11.35 -3.53
CA GLN A 62 10.75 11.33 -3.27
C GLN A 62 10.06 12.39 -4.11
N THR A 63 8.86 12.08 -4.60
CA THR A 63 8.08 13.02 -5.40
C THR A 63 7.06 13.75 -4.54
N ILE A 64 7.15 15.08 -4.55
CA ILE A 64 6.07 15.97 -4.14
C ILE A 64 5.27 16.32 -5.40
N SER A 65 3.95 16.13 -5.35
CA SER A 65 3.04 16.51 -6.43
C SER A 65 2.30 17.79 -6.05
N LEU A 66 2.65 18.90 -6.69
CA LEU A 66 1.88 20.13 -6.62
C LEU A 66 0.79 20.11 -7.69
N VAL A 67 -0.46 20.17 -7.25
CA VAL A 67 -1.63 19.99 -8.13
C VAL A 67 -2.45 21.25 -8.14
N VAL A 68 -2.67 21.80 -9.34
CA VAL A 68 -3.44 23.04 -9.54
C VAL A 68 -4.73 22.70 -10.31
N PRO A 69 -5.86 22.49 -9.61
CA PRO A 69 -7.15 22.41 -10.26
C PRO A 69 -7.62 23.80 -10.75
N LEU A 70 -8.09 23.85 -11.99
CA LEU A 70 -8.53 25.06 -12.67
C LEU A 70 -10.02 24.98 -13.01
N GLU A 71 -10.74 26.10 -12.82
CA GLU A 71 -12.15 26.20 -13.24
C GLU A 71 -12.27 26.44 -14.76
N ASP A 72 -11.36 27.25 -15.31
CA ASP A 72 -11.22 27.60 -16.72
C ASP A 72 -9.89 27.04 -17.24
N GLY A 73 -9.78 26.68 -18.53
CA GLY A 73 -8.55 26.11 -19.09
C GLY A 73 -7.33 27.04 -19.01
N ILE A 74 -6.13 26.50 -19.26
CA ILE A 74 -4.88 27.25 -19.14
C ILE A 74 -4.78 28.41 -20.14
N ASP A 75 -4.71 29.63 -19.61
CA ASP A 75 -4.43 30.84 -20.37
C ASP A 75 -2.95 31.26 -20.28
N SER A 76 -2.61 32.38 -20.95
CA SER A 76 -1.23 32.89 -20.96
C SER A 76 -0.76 33.42 -19.60
N SER A 77 -1.68 33.92 -18.76
CA SER A 77 -1.35 34.38 -17.41
C SER A 77 -1.01 33.19 -16.53
N MET A 78 -1.79 32.12 -16.62
CA MET A 78 -1.55 30.89 -15.86
C MET A 78 -0.23 30.23 -16.25
N ARG A 79 0.10 30.17 -17.55
CA ARG A 79 1.42 29.66 -17.99
C ARG A 79 2.59 30.45 -17.40
N GLU A 80 2.47 31.78 -17.31
CA GLU A 80 3.50 32.62 -16.69
C GLU A 80 3.60 32.37 -15.17
N THR A 81 2.46 32.22 -14.48
CA THR A 81 2.43 31.86 -13.06
C THR A 81 3.07 30.50 -12.79
N LEU A 82 2.76 29.47 -13.59
CA LEU A 82 3.35 28.14 -13.45
C LEU A 82 4.87 28.19 -13.64
N GLY A 83 5.36 28.90 -14.67
CA GLY A 83 6.79 29.07 -14.90
C GLY A 83 7.50 29.83 -13.78
N GLN A 84 6.84 30.82 -13.16
CA GLN A 84 7.38 31.52 -11.97
C GLN A 84 7.47 30.58 -10.77
N MET A 85 6.42 29.79 -10.51
CA MET A 85 6.42 28.82 -9.42
C MET A 85 7.54 27.79 -9.57
N VAL A 86 7.74 27.26 -10.79
CA VAL A 86 8.86 26.32 -11.06
C VAL A 86 10.20 26.97 -10.68
N GLY A 87 10.47 28.18 -11.14
CA GLY A 87 11.72 28.88 -10.84
C GLY A 87 11.90 29.18 -9.34
N GLU A 88 10.83 29.52 -8.62
CA GLU A 88 10.87 29.73 -7.17
C GLU A 88 11.13 28.42 -6.41
N ILE A 89 10.59 27.28 -6.87
CA ILE A 89 10.84 25.96 -6.29
C ILE A 89 12.28 25.52 -6.54
N GLU A 90 12.81 25.71 -7.76
CA GLU A 90 14.21 25.42 -8.08
C GLU A 90 15.18 26.30 -7.25
N GLU A 91 14.80 27.54 -6.94
CA GLU A 91 15.58 28.44 -6.09
C GLU A 91 15.68 28.00 -4.61
N LEU A 92 14.82 27.08 -4.15
CA LEU A 92 14.95 26.48 -2.81
C LEU A 92 16.27 25.72 -2.65
N GLY A 93 16.79 25.14 -3.75
CA GLY A 93 17.99 24.30 -3.74
C GLY A 93 17.82 23.03 -2.90
N ASP A 94 18.95 22.42 -2.50
CA ASP A 94 18.95 21.20 -1.67
C ASP A 94 17.96 21.32 -0.49
N PRO A 95 17.00 20.39 -0.33
CA PRO A 95 16.95 19.04 -0.93
C PRO A 95 16.20 18.89 -2.28
N VAL A 96 15.75 19.97 -2.92
CA VAL A 96 15.07 19.89 -4.23
C VAL A 96 16.10 19.59 -5.33
N THR A 97 15.95 18.46 -6.02
CA THR A 97 16.86 18.02 -7.08
C THR A 97 16.39 18.41 -8.48
N SER A 98 15.07 18.31 -8.73
CA SER A 98 14.48 18.60 -10.03
C SER A 98 13.00 19.00 -9.90
N VAL A 99 12.53 19.85 -10.80
CA VAL A 99 11.11 20.25 -10.91
C VAL A 99 10.70 20.06 -12.36
N LEU A 100 9.65 19.28 -12.60
CA LEU A 100 9.14 19.12 -13.97
C LEU A 100 8.23 20.30 -14.31
N ASN A 101 8.62 21.04 -15.35
CA ASN A 101 7.91 22.23 -15.78
C ASN A 101 6.78 21.87 -16.77
N PRO A 102 5.50 22.05 -16.41
CA PRO A 102 4.36 21.66 -17.26
C PRO A 102 4.22 22.51 -18.53
N VAL A 103 4.98 23.59 -18.69
CA VAL A 103 4.87 24.52 -19.83
C VAL A 103 6.20 24.73 -20.57
N GLU A 104 7.16 23.82 -20.38
CA GLU A 104 8.47 23.88 -21.03
C GLU A 104 8.47 23.31 -22.45
N SER A 105 7.82 22.17 -22.67
CA SER A 105 7.72 21.48 -23.96
C SER A 105 6.30 20.96 -24.22
N GLU A 106 5.98 20.68 -25.49
CA GLU A 106 4.67 20.12 -25.89
C GLU A 106 4.46 18.71 -25.29
N GLU A 107 5.52 17.91 -25.22
CA GLU A 107 5.49 16.56 -24.63
C GLU A 107 5.24 16.58 -23.11
N LEU A 108 5.85 17.52 -22.38
CA LEU A 108 5.58 17.70 -20.95
C LEU A 108 4.19 18.28 -20.71
N GLU A 109 3.70 19.16 -21.59
CA GLU A 109 2.33 19.69 -21.51
C GLU A 109 1.29 18.56 -21.66
N GLU A 110 1.50 17.61 -22.59
CA GLU A 110 0.62 16.44 -22.75
C GLU A 110 0.62 15.50 -21.54
N GLN A 111 1.74 15.40 -20.81
CA GLN A 111 1.85 14.53 -19.63
C GLN A 111 1.40 15.18 -18.32
N LEU A 112 1.59 16.50 -18.19
CA LEU A 112 1.45 17.23 -16.92
C LEU A 112 0.24 18.16 -16.88
N ILE A 113 -0.51 18.27 -17.97
CA ILE A 113 -1.78 18.99 -18.05
C ILE A 113 -2.85 18.02 -18.54
N SER A 114 -3.96 17.90 -17.81
CA SER A 114 -5.05 17.01 -18.18
C SER A 114 -5.61 17.33 -19.57
N GLU A 115 -6.15 16.33 -20.28
CA GLU A 115 -6.72 16.51 -21.62
C GLU A 115 -7.79 17.64 -21.69
N ASP A 116 -8.54 17.84 -20.60
CA ASP A 116 -9.56 18.87 -20.49
C ASP A 116 -9.01 20.26 -20.06
N GLN A 117 -7.69 20.34 -19.86
CA GLN A 117 -6.91 21.49 -19.39
C GLN A 117 -7.35 22.05 -18.03
N LYS A 118 -7.96 21.22 -17.18
CA LYS A 118 -8.46 21.63 -15.86
C LYS A 118 -7.61 21.20 -14.69
N THR A 119 -6.61 20.36 -14.90
CA THR A 119 -5.71 19.93 -13.83
C THR A 119 -4.29 20.05 -14.32
N VAL A 120 -3.48 20.77 -13.56
CA VAL A 120 -2.03 20.85 -13.78
C VAL A 120 -1.34 20.07 -12.67
N LEU A 121 -0.40 19.22 -13.05
CA LEU A 121 0.46 18.47 -12.16
C LEU A 121 1.89 19.00 -12.30
N MET A 122 2.53 19.32 -11.18
CA MET A 122 3.93 19.72 -11.12
C MET A 122 4.66 18.78 -10.16
N PRO A 123 5.28 17.72 -10.69
CA PRO A 123 6.14 16.83 -9.92
C PRO A 123 7.44 17.53 -9.52
N ILE A 124 7.81 17.41 -8.26
CA ILE A 124 9.00 17.99 -7.64
C ILE A 124 9.76 16.84 -7.00
N MET A 125 10.98 16.59 -7.48
CA MET A 125 11.86 15.56 -6.96
C MET A 125 12.69 16.14 -5.81
N VAL A 126 12.66 15.45 -4.67
CA VAL A 126 13.33 15.87 -3.44
C VAL A 126 14.17 14.70 -2.93
N ASP A 127 15.46 14.92 -2.79
CA ASP A 127 16.37 13.97 -2.16
C ASP A 127 16.47 14.25 -0.66
N GLY A 128 15.83 13.42 0.15
CA GLY A 128 15.85 13.58 1.59
C GLY A 128 14.92 12.64 2.33
N THR A 129 14.93 12.80 3.65
CA THR A 129 14.02 12.11 4.57
C THR A 129 12.59 12.64 4.46
N ASP A 130 11.61 11.87 4.91
CA ASP A 130 10.21 12.30 4.98
C ASP A 130 10.05 13.65 5.72
N GLU A 131 10.87 13.94 6.73
CA GLU A 131 10.86 15.22 7.46
C GLU A 131 11.31 16.39 6.56
N GLU A 132 12.36 16.18 5.76
CA GLU A 132 12.86 17.18 4.80
C GLU A 132 11.87 17.41 3.67
N VAL A 133 11.26 16.34 3.13
CA VAL A 133 10.21 16.40 2.10
C VAL A 133 8.98 17.16 2.61
N ASN A 134 8.54 16.88 3.83
CA ASN A 134 7.43 17.61 4.44
C ASN A 134 7.78 19.09 4.69
N ALA A 135 9.03 19.41 5.04
CA ALA A 135 9.47 20.79 5.21
C ALA A 135 9.46 21.57 3.87
N VAL A 136 9.89 20.93 2.77
CA VAL A 136 9.78 21.52 1.42
C VAL A 136 8.32 21.72 1.04
N ALA A 137 7.46 20.74 1.29
CA ALA A 137 6.03 20.84 1.03
C ALA A 137 5.39 22.02 1.79
N ASP A 138 5.76 22.24 3.05
CA ASP A 138 5.29 23.36 3.85
C ASP A 138 5.79 24.71 3.32
N GLU A 139 7.05 24.82 2.89
CA GLU A 139 7.60 26.04 2.27
C GLU A 139 6.88 26.38 0.95
N ILE A 140 6.60 25.37 0.10
CA ILE A 140 5.83 25.55 -1.13
C ILE A 140 4.44 26.12 -0.80
N ARG A 141 3.76 25.56 0.21
CA ARG A 141 2.43 26.01 0.64
C ARG A 141 2.42 27.43 1.18
N GLU A 142 3.40 27.79 2.00
CA GLU A 142 3.42 29.07 2.71
C GLU A 142 3.98 30.23 1.88
N SER A 143 4.95 29.95 1.00
CA SER A 143 5.74 31.00 0.34
C SER A 143 5.57 31.07 -1.18
N ILE A 144 5.27 29.96 -1.86
CA ILE A 144 5.32 29.88 -3.34
C ILE A 144 3.90 29.93 -3.95
N ILE A 145 2.93 29.24 -3.34
CA ILE A 145 1.56 29.23 -3.86
C ILE A 145 0.90 30.61 -3.64
N PRO A 146 0.42 31.29 -4.71
CA PRO A 146 -0.28 32.57 -4.57
C PRO A 146 -1.59 32.45 -3.78
N GLU A 147 -1.93 33.44 -2.93
CA GLU A 147 -3.14 33.42 -2.08
C GLU A 147 -4.47 33.27 -2.87
N ASP A 148 -4.50 33.65 -4.15
CA ASP A 148 -5.66 33.57 -5.03
C ASP A 148 -5.70 32.29 -5.89
N LEU A 149 -4.66 31.46 -5.82
CA LEU A 149 -4.59 30.18 -6.55
C LEU A 149 -5.02 29.03 -5.64
N THR A 150 -5.95 28.19 -6.13
CA THR A 150 -6.24 26.92 -5.45
C THR A 150 -5.24 25.88 -5.94
N ALA A 151 -4.32 25.50 -5.06
CA ALA A 151 -3.37 24.43 -5.32
C ALA A 151 -3.24 23.54 -4.08
N TYR A 152 -2.87 22.28 -4.31
CA TYR A 152 -2.75 21.26 -3.27
C TYR A 152 -1.39 20.59 -3.39
N VAL A 153 -0.69 20.42 -2.27
CA VAL A 153 0.55 19.65 -2.20
C VAL A 153 0.25 18.26 -1.65
N THR A 154 0.54 17.25 -2.46
CA THR A 154 0.37 15.84 -2.12
C THR A 154 1.62 15.03 -2.45
N GLY A 155 1.63 13.76 -2.07
CA GLY A 155 2.78 12.86 -2.19
C GLY A 155 2.78 11.84 -1.05
N GLU A 156 3.52 10.76 -1.21
CA GLU A 156 3.52 9.65 -0.25
C GLU A 156 3.93 10.10 1.17
N ALA A 157 5.05 10.82 1.31
CA ALA A 157 5.53 11.31 2.60
C ALA A 157 4.58 12.33 3.26
N ILE A 158 3.87 13.14 2.46
CA ILE A 158 2.89 14.10 2.95
C ILE A 158 1.65 13.38 3.49
N ILE A 159 1.11 12.42 2.73
CA ILE A 159 -0.04 11.61 3.16
C ILE A 159 0.31 10.84 4.44
N ASN A 160 1.49 10.22 4.50
CA ASN A 160 1.95 9.50 5.69
C ASN A 160 2.10 10.43 6.90
N ASN A 161 2.63 11.63 6.72
CA ASN A 161 2.73 12.63 7.78
C ASN A 161 1.33 13.07 8.27
N ASP A 162 0.39 13.35 7.38
CA ASP A 162 -1.00 13.70 7.74
C ASP A 162 -1.68 12.57 8.55
N VAL A 163 -1.48 11.31 8.14
CA VAL A 163 -1.98 10.13 8.86
C VAL A 163 -1.35 10.04 10.26
N ASN A 164 -0.04 10.23 10.38
CA ASN A 164 0.68 10.20 11.65
C ASN A 164 0.22 11.35 12.58
N ALA A 165 0.12 12.56 12.07
CA ALA A 165 -0.35 13.73 12.80
C ALA A 165 -1.79 13.55 13.30
N SER A 166 -2.69 13.08 12.43
CA SER A 166 -4.08 12.73 12.76
C SER A 166 -4.14 11.66 13.86
N ALA A 167 -3.33 10.61 13.74
CA ALA A 167 -3.27 9.53 14.72
C ALA A 167 -2.82 10.03 16.11
N GLN A 168 -1.81 10.90 16.17
CA GLN A 168 -1.36 11.50 17.42
C GLN A 168 -2.39 12.43 18.04
N GLU A 169 -3.04 13.28 17.24
CA GLU A 169 -4.09 14.16 17.74
C GLU A 169 -5.29 13.35 18.24
N GLY A 170 -5.69 12.34 17.47
CA GLY A 170 -6.73 11.38 17.80
C GLY A 170 -6.45 10.63 19.10
N LEU A 171 -5.20 10.24 19.35
CA LEU A 171 -4.75 9.63 20.60
C LEU A 171 -4.93 10.58 21.78
N LYS A 172 -4.45 11.82 21.68
CA LYS A 172 -4.56 12.84 22.74
C LYS A 172 -6.04 13.11 23.07
N ARG A 173 -6.90 13.24 22.06
CA ARG A 173 -8.35 13.40 22.22
C ARG A 173 -8.98 12.19 22.91
N THR A 174 -8.67 10.99 22.43
CA THR A 174 -9.19 9.72 22.96
C THR A 174 -8.83 9.52 24.43
N GLU A 175 -7.60 9.82 24.84
CA GLU A 175 -7.15 9.67 26.23
C GLU A 175 -7.99 10.51 27.19
N ILE A 176 -8.18 11.81 26.88
CA ILE A 176 -8.95 12.74 27.71
C ILE A 176 -10.43 12.30 27.79
N ILE A 177 -11.03 11.96 26.63
CA ILE A 177 -12.43 11.53 26.56
C ILE A 177 -12.62 10.24 27.37
N THR A 178 -11.70 9.28 27.25
CA THR A 178 -11.73 8.02 27.98
C THR A 178 -11.71 8.23 29.49
N VAL A 179 -10.79 9.06 30.00
CA VAL A 179 -10.69 9.36 31.43
C VAL A 179 -11.97 10.00 31.97
N VAL A 180 -12.53 10.98 31.25
CA VAL A 180 -13.76 11.68 31.64
C VAL A 180 -14.96 10.73 31.62
N LEU A 181 -15.08 9.91 30.58
CA LEU A 181 -16.17 8.97 30.40
C LEU A 181 -16.13 7.86 31.46
N ILE A 182 -14.95 7.28 31.73
CA ILE A 182 -14.76 6.28 32.80
C ILE A 182 -15.09 6.89 34.15
N PHE A 183 -14.64 8.12 34.42
CA PHE A 183 -14.99 8.82 35.66
C PHE A 183 -16.50 8.97 35.82
N ALA A 184 -17.21 9.40 34.77
CA ALA A 184 -18.66 9.54 34.77
C ALA A 184 -19.39 8.20 34.97
N LEU A 185 -18.94 7.13 34.31
CA LEU A 185 -19.49 5.79 34.48
C LEU A 185 -19.25 5.24 35.88
N LEU A 186 -18.04 5.41 36.43
CA LEU A 186 -17.70 4.99 37.79
C LEU A 186 -18.52 5.75 38.84
N LEU A 187 -18.78 7.05 38.63
CA LEU A 187 -19.70 7.83 39.48
C LEU A 187 -21.10 7.22 39.46
N ALA A 188 -21.61 6.85 38.28
CA ALA A 188 -22.92 6.24 38.13
C ALA A 188 -23.01 4.86 38.81
N VAL A 189 -21.97 4.04 38.67
CA VAL A 189 -21.90 2.66 39.19
C VAL A 189 -21.76 2.65 40.71
N PHE A 190 -20.80 3.39 41.27
CA PHE A 190 -20.56 3.38 42.72
C PHE A 190 -21.46 4.33 43.51
N ARG A 191 -22.05 5.33 42.85
CA ARG A 191 -22.79 6.43 43.50
C ARG A 191 -21.95 7.07 44.62
N SER A 192 -20.65 7.14 44.41
CA SER A 192 -19.67 7.66 45.35
C SER A 192 -18.71 8.57 44.60
N ILE A 193 -18.34 9.68 45.24
CA ILE A 193 -17.43 10.68 44.66
C ILE A 193 -15.97 10.22 44.79
N ILE A 194 -15.62 9.47 45.84
CA ILE A 194 -14.23 9.09 46.14
C ILE A 194 -13.83 7.82 45.40
N THR A 195 -14.72 6.83 45.31
CA THR A 195 -14.41 5.53 44.70
C THR A 195 -13.81 5.63 43.28
N PRO A 196 -14.33 6.47 42.35
CA PRO A 196 -13.83 6.56 40.98
C PRO A 196 -12.35 6.97 40.86
N PHE A 197 -11.82 7.73 41.82
CA PHE A 197 -10.42 8.14 41.79
C PHE A 197 -9.44 6.98 42.01
N ILE A 198 -9.86 5.91 42.69
CA ILE A 198 -8.95 4.76 42.91
C ILE A 198 -8.64 4.03 41.61
N PRO A 199 -9.64 3.56 40.83
CA PRO A 199 -9.37 2.95 39.54
C PRO A 199 -8.54 3.86 38.64
N LEU A 200 -8.89 5.16 38.54
CA LEU A 200 -8.17 6.10 37.69
C LEU A 200 -6.71 6.30 38.10
N VAL A 201 -6.41 6.42 39.40
CA VAL A 201 -5.04 6.56 39.89
C VAL A 201 -4.26 5.25 39.70
N ALA A 202 -4.89 4.10 39.99
CA ALA A 202 -4.24 2.80 39.82
C ALA A 202 -3.91 2.53 38.35
N VAL A 203 -4.87 2.74 37.45
CA VAL A 203 -4.65 2.58 36.01
C VAL A 203 -3.66 3.62 35.49
N GLY A 204 -3.79 4.88 35.88
CA GLY A 204 -2.86 5.94 35.46
C GLY A 204 -1.41 5.65 35.85
N ILE A 205 -1.16 5.20 37.09
CA ILE A 205 0.18 4.74 37.51
C ILE A 205 0.63 3.55 36.67
N SER A 206 -0.27 2.62 36.37
CA SER A 206 0.06 1.45 35.53
C SER A 206 0.45 1.88 34.13
N TYR A 207 -0.30 2.79 33.51
CA TYR A 207 -0.02 3.34 32.18
C TYR A 207 1.33 4.07 32.14
N LEU A 208 1.58 5.01 33.07
CA LEU A 208 2.85 5.76 33.12
C LEU A 208 4.07 4.84 33.32
N LEU A 209 3.95 3.83 34.18
CA LEU A 209 5.01 2.83 34.33
C LEU A 209 5.19 1.99 33.06
N SER A 210 4.09 1.56 32.46
CA SER A 210 4.13 0.66 31.30
C SER A 210 4.73 1.34 30.09
N GLN A 211 4.30 2.57 29.77
CA GLN A 211 4.88 3.34 28.66
C GLN A 211 6.39 3.56 28.87
N SER A 212 6.82 3.88 30.10
CA SER A 212 8.24 4.14 30.39
C SER A 212 9.08 2.86 30.26
N ILE A 213 8.54 1.71 30.69
CA ILE A 213 9.22 0.42 30.55
C ILE A 213 9.30 -0.01 29.08
N VAL A 214 8.22 0.17 28.33
CA VAL A 214 8.19 -0.15 26.90
C VAL A 214 9.17 0.74 26.13
N ALA A 215 9.21 2.04 26.41
CA ALA A 215 10.18 2.97 25.81
C ALA A 215 11.63 2.52 26.01
N TYR A 216 12.00 2.10 27.23
CA TYR A 216 13.33 1.53 27.46
C TYR A 216 13.56 0.17 26.78
N PHE A 217 12.52 -0.66 26.63
CA PHE A 217 12.67 -1.92 25.92
C PHE A 217 12.93 -1.69 24.43
N ILE A 218 12.38 -0.64 23.83
CA ILE A 218 12.68 -0.22 22.46
C ILE A 218 14.18 0.07 22.34
N ASP A 219 14.72 0.97 23.17
CA ASP A 219 16.15 1.33 23.14
C ASP A 219 17.09 0.15 23.43
N TRP A 220 16.75 -0.71 24.40
CA TRP A 220 17.67 -1.73 24.89
C TRP A 220 17.62 -3.02 24.10
N PHE A 221 16.48 -3.37 23.52
CA PHE A 221 16.22 -4.67 22.90
C PHE A 221 15.64 -4.60 21.50
N GLY A 222 15.42 -3.40 20.93
CA GLY A 222 14.70 -3.24 19.66
C GLY A 222 13.27 -3.74 19.78
N PHE A 223 12.61 -3.47 20.91
CA PHE A 223 11.24 -3.91 21.15
C PHE A 223 10.30 -3.29 20.10
N PRO A 224 9.36 -4.06 19.50
CA PRO A 224 8.51 -3.58 18.42
C PRO A 224 7.54 -2.50 18.92
N VAL A 225 7.36 -1.46 18.12
CA VAL A 225 6.47 -0.32 18.41
C VAL A 225 5.74 0.11 17.14
N SER A 226 4.55 0.67 17.32
CA SER A 226 3.70 1.21 16.26
C SER A 226 2.80 2.30 16.83
N ASN A 227 2.19 3.11 15.96
CA ASN A 227 1.18 4.11 16.34
C ASN A 227 0.00 3.52 17.14
N TYR A 228 -0.29 2.24 16.94
CA TYR A 228 -1.35 1.54 17.67
C TYR A 228 -0.97 1.15 19.11
N THR A 229 0.33 1.03 19.39
CA THR A 229 0.86 0.49 20.65
C THR A 229 0.35 1.26 21.87
N GLN A 230 0.47 2.58 21.83
CA GLN A 230 0.07 3.44 22.93
C GLN A 230 -1.45 3.49 23.09
N ILE A 231 -2.19 3.52 21.98
CA ILE A 231 -3.65 3.54 21.97
C ILE A 231 -4.21 2.29 22.66
N PHE A 232 -3.68 1.12 22.32
CA PHE A 232 -4.11 -0.14 22.94
C PHE A 232 -3.66 -0.26 24.38
N LEU A 233 -2.47 0.25 24.74
CA LEU A 233 -2.05 0.36 26.13
C LEU A 233 -3.07 1.16 26.94
N VAL A 234 -3.48 2.33 26.46
CA VAL A 234 -4.53 3.13 27.12
C VAL A 234 -5.84 2.35 27.17
N ALA A 235 -6.36 1.88 26.05
CA ALA A 235 -7.65 1.21 25.97
C ALA A 235 -7.77 -0.01 26.90
N ILE A 236 -6.77 -0.89 26.87
CA ILE A 236 -6.78 -2.14 27.63
C ILE A 236 -6.53 -1.88 29.11
N LEU A 237 -5.56 -1.03 29.47
CA LEU A 237 -5.29 -0.73 30.87
C LEU A 237 -6.46 -0.01 31.52
N PHE A 238 -7.09 0.92 30.82
CA PHE A 238 -8.28 1.61 31.32
C PHE A 238 -9.52 0.72 31.31
N GLY A 239 -9.72 -0.14 30.32
CA GLY A 239 -10.81 -1.12 30.30
C GLY A 239 -10.66 -2.17 31.40
N ILE A 240 -9.67 -3.06 31.27
CA ILE A 240 -9.44 -4.19 32.18
C ILE A 240 -9.08 -3.71 33.57
N GLY A 241 -8.18 -2.73 33.68
CA GLY A 241 -7.71 -2.25 34.99
C GLY A 241 -8.81 -1.56 35.79
N THR A 242 -9.70 -0.82 35.14
CA THR A 242 -10.88 -0.27 35.81
C THR A 242 -11.80 -1.39 36.26
N ASP A 243 -12.15 -2.35 35.39
CA ASP A 243 -13.05 -3.45 35.75
C ASP A 243 -12.51 -4.28 36.93
N TYR A 244 -11.22 -4.61 36.90
CA TYR A 244 -10.54 -5.30 37.98
C TYR A 244 -10.58 -4.53 39.30
N CYS A 245 -10.40 -3.21 39.26
CA CYS A 245 -10.62 -2.37 40.44
C CYS A 245 -12.07 -2.42 40.92
N ILE A 246 -13.06 -2.41 40.01
CA ILE A 246 -14.48 -2.48 40.37
C ILE A 246 -14.77 -3.76 41.13
N LEU A 247 -14.29 -4.90 40.63
CA LEU A 247 -14.48 -6.22 41.25
C LEU A 247 -13.90 -6.25 42.67
N LEU A 248 -12.67 -5.75 42.84
CA LEU A 248 -12.00 -5.69 44.13
C LEU A 248 -12.75 -4.76 45.09
N LEU A 249 -13.16 -3.57 44.63
CA LEU A 249 -13.84 -2.58 45.44
C LEU A 249 -15.26 -3.01 45.82
N SER A 250 -15.98 -3.65 44.90
CA SER A 250 -17.31 -4.23 45.14
C SER A 250 -17.21 -5.32 46.20
N ARG A 251 -16.26 -6.25 46.05
CA ARG A 251 -16.05 -7.31 47.04
C ARG A 251 -15.62 -6.78 48.40
N TYR A 252 -14.75 -5.77 48.42
CA TYR A 252 -14.37 -5.09 49.66
C TYR A 252 -15.57 -4.45 50.36
N LYS A 253 -16.46 -3.82 49.60
CA LYS A 253 -17.72 -3.25 50.10
C LYS A 253 -18.64 -4.32 50.69
N GLU A 254 -18.74 -5.49 50.05
CA GLU A 254 -19.52 -6.64 50.55
C GLU A 254 -18.99 -7.12 51.90
N GLU A 255 -17.68 -7.31 52.02
CA GLU A 255 -17.03 -7.78 53.26
C GLU A 255 -17.16 -6.78 54.41
N LEU A 256 -17.07 -5.47 54.14
CA LEU A 256 -17.35 -4.43 55.14
C LEU A 256 -18.82 -4.44 55.56
N SER A 257 -19.74 -4.61 54.61
CA SER A 257 -21.18 -4.66 54.88
C SER A 257 -21.59 -5.92 55.66
N ALA A 258 -20.82 -7.00 55.54
CA ALA A 258 -20.95 -8.22 56.35
C ALA A 258 -20.45 -8.07 57.80
N GLY A 259 -19.85 -6.92 58.14
CA GLY A 259 -19.41 -6.60 59.49
C GLY A 259 -17.96 -7.02 59.82
N HIS A 260 -17.16 -7.41 58.82
CA HIS A 260 -15.74 -7.70 59.02
C HIS A 260 -14.91 -6.43 59.24
N ASP A 261 -13.77 -6.55 59.95
CA ASP A 261 -12.86 -5.42 60.14
C ASP A 261 -12.14 -5.05 58.85
N THR A 262 -11.65 -3.80 58.73
CA THR A 262 -11.02 -3.32 57.48
C THR A 262 -9.90 -4.23 56.97
N VAL A 263 -9.05 -4.74 57.86
CA VAL A 263 -7.89 -5.57 57.44
C VAL A 263 -8.35 -6.95 57.00
N GLU A 264 -9.28 -7.59 57.72
CA GLU A 264 -9.86 -8.87 57.33
C GLU A 264 -10.68 -8.74 56.05
N SER A 265 -11.47 -7.68 55.87
CA SER A 265 -12.20 -7.42 54.63
C SER A 265 -11.27 -7.34 53.42
N ILE A 266 -10.13 -6.64 53.53
CA ILE A 266 -9.13 -6.59 52.44
C ILE A 266 -8.54 -7.99 52.21
N VAL A 267 -8.14 -8.70 53.28
CA VAL A 267 -7.56 -10.04 53.13
C VAL A 267 -8.54 -11.02 52.49
N ASN A 268 -9.82 -10.98 52.86
CA ASN A 268 -10.86 -11.83 52.29
C ASN A 268 -11.13 -11.47 50.82
N THR A 269 -11.18 -10.18 50.50
CA THR A 269 -11.32 -9.69 49.12
C THR A 269 -10.26 -10.29 48.19
N TYR A 270 -8.99 -10.29 48.62
CA TYR A 270 -7.91 -10.85 47.80
C TYR A 270 -7.81 -12.37 47.84
N LYS A 271 -8.39 -13.04 48.83
CA LYS A 271 -8.49 -14.50 48.86
C LYS A 271 -9.55 -15.03 47.89
N THR A 272 -10.60 -14.24 47.63
CA THR A 272 -11.69 -14.60 46.72
C THR A 272 -11.53 -13.86 45.40
N ALA A 273 -12.05 -12.63 45.29
CA ALA A 273 -12.05 -11.85 44.04
C ALA A 273 -10.64 -11.59 43.49
N GLY A 274 -9.67 -11.30 44.36
CA GLY A 274 -8.28 -11.09 43.91
C GLY A 274 -7.67 -12.34 43.26
N ARG A 275 -7.99 -13.54 43.75
CA ARG A 275 -7.49 -14.79 43.16
C ARG A 275 -8.04 -14.98 41.75
N THR A 276 -9.34 -14.81 41.56
CA THR A 276 -9.97 -14.93 40.23
C THR A 276 -9.43 -13.87 39.28
N LEU A 277 -9.26 -12.63 39.74
CA LEU A 277 -8.65 -11.54 38.97
C LEU A 277 -7.22 -11.86 38.53
N LEU A 278 -6.37 -12.37 39.44
CA LEU A 278 -4.99 -12.73 39.10
C LEU A 278 -4.95 -13.83 38.04
N ILE A 279 -5.85 -14.80 38.15
CA ILE A 279 -6.00 -15.89 37.18
C ILE A 279 -6.42 -15.32 35.81
N SER A 280 -7.41 -14.44 35.79
CA SER A 280 -7.88 -13.77 34.57
C SER A 280 -6.76 -12.95 33.93
N GLY A 281 -6.14 -12.05 34.69
CA GLY A 281 -5.08 -11.20 34.17
C GLY A 281 -3.83 -11.96 33.71
N ILE A 282 -3.50 -13.10 34.32
CA ILE A 282 -2.44 -13.98 33.79
C ILE A 282 -2.85 -14.61 32.46
N ALA A 283 -4.11 -15.00 32.28
CA ALA A 283 -4.58 -15.53 31.01
C ALA A 283 -4.52 -14.47 29.90
N VAL A 284 -4.95 -13.23 30.20
CA VAL A 284 -4.85 -12.10 29.26
C VAL A 284 -3.39 -11.77 28.96
N PHE A 285 -2.54 -11.71 29.99
CA PHE A 285 -1.10 -11.51 29.84
C PHE A 285 -0.48 -12.53 28.89
N ILE A 286 -0.78 -13.83 29.07
CA ILE A 286 -0.24 -14.88 28.21
C ILE A 286 -0.78 -14.75 26.78
N GLY A 287 -2.05 -14.38 26.60
CA GLY A 287 -2.65 -14.12 25.29
C GLY A 287 -1.89 -13.05 24.50
N PHE A 288 -1.62 -11.89 25.11
CA PHE A 288 -0.83 -10.83 24.48
C PHE A 288 0.67 -11.20 24.37
N PHE A 289 1.23 -11.89 25.37
CA PHE A 289 2.63 -12.30 25.33
C PHE A 289 2.90 -13.30 24.20
N ALA A 290 1.93 -14.16 23.88
CA ALA A 290 2.02 -15.09 22.76
C ALA A 290 2.10 -14.40 21.39
N ILE A 291 1.69 -13.13 21.28
CA ILE A 291 1.87 -12.32 20.07
C ILE A 291 3.35 -12.02 19.83
N GLY A 292 4.23 -12.17 20.82
CA GLY A 292 5.67 -11.96 20.63
C GLY A 292 6.35 -12.94 19.69
N PHE A 293 5.62 -13.99 19.27
CA PHE A 293 6.04 -14.91 18.22
C PHE A 293 5.63 -14.47 16.81
N ALA A 294 4.91 -13.35 16.68
CA ALA A 294 4.63 -12.72 15.39
C ALA A 294 5.94 -12.28 14.72
N GLU A 295 6.00 -12.49 13.40
CA GLU A 295 7.10 -12.04 12.55
C GLU A 295 6.88 -10.58 12.14
N PHE A 296 5.62 -10.18 11.90
CA PHE A 296 5.30 -8.85 11.42
C PHE A 296 5.37 -7.80 12.57
N PRO A 297 6.22 -6.77 12.47
CA PRO A 297 6.50 -5.84 13.58
C PRO A 297 5.26 -5.14 14.14
N ILE A 298 4.33 -4.72 13.28
CA ILE A 298 3.11 -4.03 13.70
C ILE A 298 2.24 -4.96 14.56
N PHE A 299 2.04 -6.21 14.15
CA PHE A 299 1.31 -7.18 14.98
C PHE A 299 2.06 -7.49 16.27
N LYS A 300 3.38 -7.70 16.19
CA LYS A 300 4.25 -7.96 17.33
C LYS A 300 4.25 -6.84 18.37
N SER A 301 4.02 -5.59 17.96
CA SER A 301 3.94 -4.43 18.87
C SER A 301 2.86 -4.56 19.95
N ALA A 302 1.83 -5.38 19.73
CA ALA A 302 0.81 -5.69 20.74
C ALA A 302 1.37 -6.34 22.02
N VAL A 303 2.59 -6.89 22.00
CA VAL A 303 3.26 -7.41 23.21
C VAL A 303 3.50 -6.32 24.25
N ALA A 304 3.60 -5.05 23.84
CA ALA A 304 3.65 -3.92 24.78
C ALA A 304 2.46 -3.95 25.76
N VAL A 305 1.28 -4.35 25.29
CA VAL A 305 0.08 -4.49 26.12
C VAL A 305 0.26 -5.58 27.18
N ALA A 306 0.99 -6.66 26.90
CA ALA A 306 1.35 -7.68 27.90
C ALA A 306 2.20 -7.08 29.03
N VAL A 307 3.19 -6.24 28.69
CA VAL A 307 3.98 -5.48 29.69
C VAL A 307 3.04 -4.62 30.54
N GLY A 308 2.09 -3.94 29.88
CA GLY A 308 1.02 -3.20 30.51
C GLY A 308 0.24 -4.00 31.56
N ILE A 309 -0.30 -5.15 31.15
CA ILE A 309 -1.12 -6.01 32.02
C ILE A 309 -0.30 -6.53 33.20
N PHE A 310 0.97 -6.88 32.98
CA PHE A 310 1.86 -7.32 34.05
C PHE A 310 2.07 -6.23 35.10
N VAL A 311 2.35 -5.00 34.67
CA VAL A 311 2.47 -3.83 35.56
C VAL A 311 1.15 -3.56 36.27
N LEU A 312 0.02 -3.60 35.56
CA LEU A 312 -1.32 -3.43 36.11
C LEU A 312 -1.57 -4.41 37.26
N LEU A 313 -1.25 -5.69 37.08
CA LEU A 313 -1.42 -6.69 38.15
C LEU A 313 -0.61 -6.34 39.41
N ILE A 314 0.61 -5.83 39.26
CA ILE A 314 1.43 -5.36 40.39
C ILE A 314 0.77 -4.17 41.08
N VAL A 315 0.28 -3.20 40.31
CA VAL A 315 -0.37 -1.99 40.82
C VAL A 315 -1.67 -2.33 41.56
N LEU A 316 -2.49 -3.22 41.00
CA LEU A 316 -3.73 -3.70 41.63
C LEU A 316 -3.46 -4.37 42.97
N TYR A 317 -2.38 -5.12 43.10
CA TYR A 317 -2.01 -5.80 44.35
C TYR A 317 -1.28 -4.92 45.37
N THR A 318 -0.98 -3.65 45.04
CA THR A 318 -0.21 -2.72 45.90
C THR A 318 -0.95 -1.41 46.17
N VAL A 319 -1.36 -0.67 45.14
CA VAL A 319 -2.00 0.66 45.23
C VAL A 319 -3.46 0.57 45.68
N VAL A 320 -4.25 -0.33 45.09
CA VAL A 320 -5.65 -0.52 45.49
C VAL A 320 -5.81 -0.89 46.97
N PRO A 321 -5.09 -1.89 47.53
CA PRO A 321 -5.22 -2.22 48.95
C PRO A 321 -4.66 -1.13 49.86
N PHE A 322 -3.70 -0.31 49.40
CA PHE A 322 -3.26 0.89 50.11
C PHE A 322 -4.43 1.86 50.34
N PHE A 323 -5.16 2.20 49.28
CA PHE A 323 -6.31 3.11 49.39
C PHE A 323 -7.46 2.50 50.19
N MET A 324 -7.75 1.21 50.04
CA MET A 324 -8.73 0.50 50.90
C MET A 324 -8.36 0.63 52.38
N ALA A 325 -7.08 0.44 52.72
CA ALA A 325 -6.60 0.52 54.11
C ALA A 325 -6.54 1.96 54.65
N LEU A 326 -6.36 2.96 53.78
CA LEU A 326 -6.26 4.38 54.14
C LEU A 326 -7.64 5.01 54.32
N LEU A 327 -8.54 4.81 53.34
CA LEU A 327 -9.84 5.48 53.27
C LEU A 327 -10.94 4.69 53.98
N LYS A 328 -10.81 3.36 54.12
CA LYS A 328 -11.76 2.48 54.81
C LYS A 328 -13.19 2.70 54.29
N GLU A 329 -14.17 2.81 55.18
CA GLU A 329 -15.58 3.10 54.83
C GLU A 329 -15.80 4.44 54.13
N LYS A 330 -14.90 5.42 54.30
CA LYS A 330 -15.03 6.73 53.63
C LYS A 330 -14.96 6.61 52.12
N LEU A 331 -14.39 5.51 51.62
CA LEU A 331 -14.32 5.23 50.21
C LEU A 331 -15.69 5.33 49.52
N PHE A 332 -16.72 4.80 50.16
CA PHE A 332 -18.05 4.70 49.58
C PHE A 332 -18.94 5.91 49.90
N TRP A 333 -18.38 7.00 50.43
CA TRP A 333 -19.16 8.20 50.74
C TRP A 333 -19.70 8.86 49.45
N PRO A 334 -20.96 9.34 49.43
CA PRO A 334 -21.96 9.42 50.51
C PRO A 334 -22.83 8.16 50.72
N ALA A 335 -22.70 7.14 49.87
CA ALA A 335 -23.51 5.93 49.92
C ALA A 335 -23.11 4.99 51.09
N LYS A 336 -23.62 5.25 52.30
CA LYS A 336 -23.32 4.48 53.53
C LYS A 336 -24.12 3.19 53.74
N LYS A 337 -25.23 2.98 53.03
CA LYS A 337 -26.07 1.77 53.15
C LYS A 337 -26.29 1.13 51.79
N SER A 338 -26.06 -0.18 51.77
CA SER A 338 -26.16 -1.15 50.68
C SER A 338 -27.17 -0.77 49.59
N ALA A 339 -26.65 -0.49 48.39
CA ALA A 339 -27.21 -1.08 47.18
C ALA A 339 -26.32 -2.29 46.87
N SER A 340 -26.54 -3.42 47.55
CA SER A 340 -26.09 -4.71 47.02
C SER A 340 -26.69 -4.80 45.63
N HIS A 341 -25.87 -5.08 44.62
CA HIS A 341 -26.38 -5.25 43.27
C HIS A 341 -27.58 -6.20 43.32
N ASN A 342 -28.77 -5.69 43.03
CA ASN A 342 -29.94 -6.54 42.91
C ASN A 342 -29.65 -7.51 41.77
N ASP A 343 -29.97 -8.79 41.95
CA ASP A 343 -29.76 -9.79 40.90
C ASP A 343 -30.42 -9.30 39.60
N SER A 344 -29.67 -9.34 38.49
CA SER A 344 -30.17 -8.90 37.20
C SER A 344 -31.35 -9.77 36.77
N LYS A 345 -32.54 -9.18 36.70
CA LYS A 345 -33.77 -9.87 36.26
C LYS A 345 -33.63 -10.42 34.83
N LEU A 346 -32.94 -9.67 33.98
CA LEU A 346 -32.68 -10.04 32.59
C LEU A 346 -31.76 -11.28 32.54
N TRP A 347 -30.65 -11.26 33.28
CA TRP A 347 -29.71 -12.40 33.34
C TRP A 347 -30.34 -13.65 33.97
N ILE A 348 -31.14 -13.50 35.03
CA ILE A 348 -31.89 -14.62 35.64
C ILE A 348 -32.87 -15.23 34.63
N THR A 349 -33.49 -14.40 33.79
CA THR A 349 -34.46 -14.89 32.79
C THR A 349 -33.72 -15.68 31.69
N MET A 350 -32.62 -15.12 31.18
CA MET A 350 -31.76 -15.80 30.21
C MET A 350 -31.15 -17.09 30.79
N SER A 351 -30.70 -17.07 32.05
CA SER A 351 -30.14 -18.24 32.72
C SER A 351 -31.18 -19.35 32.90
N LYS A 352 -32.43 -19.00 33.20
CA LYS A 352 -33.52 -19.99 33.26
C LYS A 352 -33.75 -20.62 31.89
N LEU A 353 -33.69 -19.83 30.82
CA LEU A 353 -33.84 -20.34 29.45
C LEU A 353 -32.69 -21.29 29.10
N SER A 354 -31.44 -20.87 29.28
CA SER A 354 -30.26 -21.65 28.93
C SER A 354 -30.09 -22.92 29.76
N ILE A 355 -30.44 -22.88 31.05
CA ILE A 355 -30.40 -24.07 31.92
C ILE A 355 -31.56 -25.02 31.63
N ASN A 356 -32.80 -24.52 31.48
CA ASN A 356 -33.96 -25.41 31.36
C ASN A 356 -34.21 -25.90 29.93
N ARG A 357 -33.84 -25.12 28.92
CA ARG A 357 -34.03 -25.44 27.49
C ARG A 357 -32.75 -25.13 26.70
N PRO A 358 -31.66 -25.90 26.91
CA PRO A 358 -30.36 -25.60 26.33
C PRO A 358 -30.38 -25.56 24.80
N LEU A 359 -31.09 -26.46 24.13
CA LEU A 359 -31.19 -26.46 22.65
C LEU A 359 -31.89 -25.22 22.11
N LEU A 360 -32.94 -24.73 22.80
CA LEU A 360 -33.64 -23.52 22.38
C LEU A 360 -32.76 -22.28 22.60
N SER A 361 -31.98 -22.26 23.67
CA SER A 361 -31.00 -21.20 23.94
C SER A 361 -29.92 -21.12 22.87
N MET A 362 -29.36 -22.27 22.46
CA MET A 362 -28.40 -22.35 21.36
C MET A 362 -29.02 -21.89 20.04
N LEU A 363 -30.27 -22.27 19.77
CA LEU A 363 -31.01 -21.84 18.58
C LEU A 363 -31.22 -20.32 18.56
N VAL A 364 -31.55 -19.69 19.70
CA VAL A 364 -31.67 -18.22 19.78
C VAL A 364 -30.36 -17.54 19.44
N VAL A 365 -29.23 -18.02 19.99
CA VAL A 365 -27.90 -17.49 19.66
C VAL A 365 -27.59 -17.68 18.17
N ALA A 366 -27.89 -18.85 17.61
CA ALA A 366 -27.68 -19.13 16.19
C ALA A 366 -28.53 -18.22 15.28
N ILE A 367 -29.79 -17.95 15.62
CA ILE A 367 -30.65 -17.02 14.85
C ILE A 367 -30.07 -15.60 14.82
N ILE A 368 -29.40 -15.16 15.88
CA ILE A 368 -28.84 -13.82 15.96
C ILE A 368 -27.49 -13.73 15.23
N THR A 369 -26.67 -14.78 15.34
CA THR A 369 -25.27 -14.75 14.87
C THR A 369 -25.13 -15.28 13.44
N VAL A 370 -25.74 -16.43 13.12
CA VAL A 370 -25.52 -17.14 11.85
C VAL A 370 -25.91 -16.32 10.61
N PRO A 371 -27.04 -15.58 10.57
CA PRO A 371 -27.36 -14.76 9.40
C PRO A 371 -26.31 -13.71 9.07
N LEU A 372 -25.68 -13.11 10.10
CA LEU A 372 -24.63 -12.10 9.92
C LEU A 372 -23.33 -12.73 9.38
N LEU A 373 -23.05 -13.98 9.70
CA LEU A 373 -21.87 -14.68 9.16
C LEU A 373 -21.94 -14.87 7.64
N PHE A 374 -23.14 -14.89 7.05
CA PHE A 374 -23.33 -15.00 5.60
C PHE A 374 -23.14 -13.67 4.86
N THR A 375 -22.97 -12.56 5.57
CA THR A 375 -22.70 -11.24 4.98
C THR A 375 -21.22 -10.85 5.10
N TYR A 376 -20.35 -11.78 5.52
CA TYR A 376 -18.92 -11.54 5.67
C TYR A 376 -18.22 -11.92 4.37
N ASP A 377 -17.66 -10.94 3.67
CA ASP A 377 -16.97 -11.13 2.39
C ASP A 377 -15.44 -11.01 2.55
N ASN A 378 -14.96 -10.65 3.75
CA ASN A 378 -13.53 -10.50 4.08
C ASN A 378 -12.83 -9.45 3.21
N SER A 379 -13.55 -8.38 2.83
CA SER A 379 -12.98 -7.25 2.10
C SER A 379 -12.01 -6.48 2.98
N LEU A 380 -10.72 -6.52 2.64
CA LEU A 380 -9.67 -5.76 3.31
C LEU A 380 -9.30 -4.55 2.48
N SER A 381 -9.11 -3.41 3.15
CA SER A 381 -8.57 -2.20 2.53
C SER A 381 -7.14 -1.96 3.01
N PHE A 382 -6.29 -1.61 2.06
CA PHE A 382 -4.92 -1.13 2.28
C PHE A 382 -4.80 0.37 1.94
N ASN A 383 -5.95 1.04 1.77
CA ASN A 383 -6.02 2.45 1.46
C ASN A 383 -5.68 3.30 2.68
N THR A 384 -4.48 3.88 2.67
CA THR A 384 -4.00 4.75 3.75
C THR A 384 -4.68 6.11 3.72
N VAL A 385 -5.14 6.55 2.55
CA VAL A 385 -5.86 7.83 2.36
C VAL A 385 -7.19 7.81 3.12
N ASP A 386 -7.86 6.67 3.17
CA ASP A 386 -9.10 6.47 3.94
C ASP A 386 -8.91 6.56 5.46
N GLU A 387 -7.68 6.44 5.97
CA GLU A 387 -7.40 6.60 7.40
C GLU A 387 -7.59 8.05 7.86
N ILE A 388 -7.51 9.02 6.93
CA ILE A 388 -7.73 10.44 7.16
C ILE A 388 -8.99 10.94 6.43
N GLY A 389 -9.48 12.12 6.84
CA GLY A 389 -10.70 12.68 6.27
C GLY A 389 -10.48 13.38 4.93
N SER A 390 -11.56 13.60 4.17
CA SER A 390 -11.52 14.33 2.89
C SER A 390 -11.23 15.82 3.04
N GLU A 391 -11.16 16.33 4.27
CA GLU A 391 -10.74 17.70 4.57
C GLU A 391 -9.26 17.97 4.33
N TYR A 392 -8.40 16.94 4.38
CA TYR A 392 -6.95 17.08 4.24
C TYR A 392 -6.55 17.50 2.83
N GLU A 393 -5.52 18.35 2.75
CA GLU A 393 -5.03 18.91 1.48
C GLU A 393 -4.40 17.83 0.60
N SER A 394 -3.60 16.95 1.18
CA SER A 394 -2.98 15.81 0.52
C SER A 394 -4.01 14.90 -0.18
N VAL A 395 -5.13 14.64 0.48
CA VAL A 395 -6.27 13.87 -0.06
C VAL A 395 -6.95 14.61 -1.21
N LYS A 396 -7.10 15.93 -1.12
CA LYS A 396 -7.69 16.74 -2.20
C LYS A 396 -6.78 16.80 -3.43
N GLY A 397 -5.47 16.93 -3.21
CA GLY A 397 -4.46 16.88 -4.26
C GLY A 397 -4.51 15.53 -4.99
N LEU A 398 -4.51 14.43 -4.25
CA LEU A 398 -4.58 13.08 -4.84
C LEU A 398 -5.87 12.91 -5.68
N ARG A 399 -7.03 13.29 -5.15
CA ARG A 399 -8.30 13.22 -5.89
C ARG A 399 -8.36 14.14 -7.10
N ALA A 400 -7.64 15.27 -7.06
CA ALA A 400 -7.53 16.14 -8.22
C ALA A 400 -6.70 15.48 -9.33
N ILE A 401 -5.61 14.79 -8.98
CA ILE A 401 -4.83 13.98 -9.92
C ILE A 401 -5.71 12.87 -10.52
N GLU A 402 -6.39 12.09 -9.67
CA GLU A 402 -7.31 11.02 -10.10
C GLU A 402 -8.39 11.52 -11.08
N ALA A 403 -8.90 12.74 -10.85
CA ALA A 403 -9.94 13.33 -11.69
C ALA A 403 -9.39 13.87 -13.02
N GLY A 404 -8.13 14.31 -13.07
CA GLY A 404 -7.50 14.92 -14.24
C GLY A 404 -6.77 13.93 -15.15
N PHE A 405 -6.03 12.99 -14.56
CA PHE A 405 -5.11 12.08 -15.26
C PHE A 405 -5.54 10.61 -15.19
N GLY A 406 -6.63 10.31 -14.48
CA GLY A 406 -7.03 8.93 -14.19
C GLY A 406 -6.42 8.42 -12.90
N LYS A 407 -6.94 7.29 -12.42
CA LYS A 407 -6.69 6.82 -11.06
C LYS A 407 -5.25 6.35 -10.84
N GLY A 408 -4.72 5.51 -11.73
CA GLY A 408 -3.40 4.91 -11.55
C GLY A 408 -2.21 5.74 -12.05
N ASP A 409 -2.45 6.89 -12.69
CA ASP A 409 -1.38 7.84 -13.06
C ASP A 409 -0.83 8.58 -11.83
N SER A 410 -1.62 8.64 -10.74
CA SER A 410 -1.23 9.37 -9.53
C SER A 410 0.01 8.84 -8.83
N LEU A 411 0.14 7.50 -8.75
CA LEU A 411 1.22 6.79 -8.06
C LEU A 411 1.48 5.45 -8.79
N PRO A 412 2.14 5.46 -9.97
CA PRO A 412 2.35 4.27 -10.78
C PRO A 412 3.25 3.25 -10.07
N VAL A 413 3.12 1.98 -10.46
CA VAL A 413 4.04 0.93 -9.99
C VAL A 413 5.36 1.07 -10.72
N GLN A 414 6.47 1.07 -9.99
CA GLN A 414 7.79 1.19 -10.61
C GLN A 414 8.49 -0.17 -10.63
N VAL A 415 8.88 -0.64 -11.81
CA VAL A 415 9.77 -1.80 -11.97
C VAL A 415 11.20 -1.28 -12.02
N ILE A 416 11.98 -1.59 -10.99
CA ILE A 416 13.37 -1.20 -10.85
C ILE A 416 14.25 -2.37 -11.27
N VAL A 417 15.10 -2.16 -12.27
CA VAL A 417 16.05 -3.15 -12.80
C VAL A 417 17.46 -2.65 -12.55
N LYS A 418 18.27 -3.41 -11.81
CA LYS A 418 19.67 -3.10 -11.53
C LYS A 418 20.58 -4.21 -12.05
N SER A 419 21.57 -3.85 -12.85
CA SER A 419 22.59 -4.77 -13.35
C SER A 419 24.00 -4.35 -12.92
N GLY A 420 24.95 -5.28 -13.04
CA GLY A 420 26.38 -4.99 -12.98
C GLY A 420 26.95 -4.51 -14.32
N GLU A 421 26.18 -4.65 -15.39
CA GLU A 421 26.50 -4.18 -16.75
C GLU A 421 25.63 -2.96 -17.12
N SER A 422 26.00 -2.27 -18.21
CA SER A 422 25.24 -1.13 -18.73
C SER A 422 23.88 -1.60 -19.24
N LEU A 423 22.82 -0.89 -18.87
CA LEU A 423 21.44 -1.13 -19.33
C LEU A 423 21.02 -0.15 -20.43
N THR A 424 21.87 0.83 -20.73
CA THR A 424 21.63 1.88 -21.72
C THR A 424 22.38 1.61 -23.03
N ASP A 425 22.68 0.34 -23.30
CA ASP A 425 23.34 -0.08 -24.55
C ASP A 425 22.29 -0.40 -25.62
N GLU A 426 22.60 -0.13 -26.90
CA GLU A 426 21.68 -0.35 -28.02
C GLU A 426 21.21 -1.82 -28.15
N GLU A 427 22.00 -2.76 -27.63
CA GLU A 427 21.67 -4.20 -27.59
C GLU A 427 20.69 -4.55 -26.45
N ILE A 428 20.68 -3.78 -25.36
CA ILE A 428 19.90 -4.07 -24.15
C ILE A 428 18.56 -3.34 -24.15
N VAL A 429 18.51 -2.09 -24.60
CA VAL A 429 17.28 -1.27 -24.60
C VAL A 429 16.07 -1.97 -25.27
N PRO A 430 16.21 -2.71 -26.40
CA PRO A 430 15.10 -3.46 -27.00
C PRO A 430 14.46 -4.53 -26.09
N TYR A 431 15.16 -5.04 -25.08
CA TYR A 431 14.59 -5.99 -24.12
C TYR A 431 13.62 -5.32 -23.15
N PHE A 432 13.80 -4.02 -22.86
CA PHE A 432 12.83 -3.25 -22.09
C PHE A 432 11.53 -3.04 -22.86
N GLU A 433 11.59 -2.89 -24.19
CA GLU A 433 10.39 -2.86 -25.03
C GLU A 433 9.64 -4.19 -25.00
N SER A 434 10.38 -5.31 -25.05
CA SER A 434 9.77 -6.65 -24.92
C SER A 434 9.08 -6.83 -23.57
N LEU A 435 9.69 -6.31 -22.50
CA LEU A 435 9.12 -6.31 -21.17
C LEU A 435 7.86 -5.44 -21.09
N SER A 436 7.91 -4.21 -21.59
CA SER A 436 6.77 -3.29 -21.64
C SER A 436 5.58 -3.91 -22.39
N ARG A 437 5.81 -4.55 -23.54
CA ARG A 437 4.75 -5.24 -24.31
C ARG A 437 4.10 -6.39 -23.56
N GLU A 438 4.83 -7.11 -22.72
CA GLU A 438 4.23 -8.21 -21.95
C GLU A 438 3.45 -7.69 -20.75
N ILE A 439 3.97 -6.65 -20.08
CA ILE A 439 3.26 -5.98 -18.97
C ILE A 439 1.95 -5.34 -19.47
N GLU A 440 1.98 -4.66 -20.62
CA GLU A 440 0.81 -3.99 -21.22
C GLU A 440 -0.31 -4.98 -21.63
N LYS A 441 -0.01 -6.27 -21.78
CA LYS A 441 -1.05 -7.29 -22.07
C LYS A 441 -1.87 -7.69 -20.84
N ILE A 442 -1.43 -7.33 -19.64
CA ILE A 442 -2.11 -7.66 -18.39
C ILE A 442 -3.39 -6.82 -18.29
N ASP A 443 -4.52 -7.47 -18.01
CA ASP A 443 -5.79 -6.78 -17.87
C ASP A 443 -5.72 -5.82 -16.67
N GLY A 444 -6.00 -4.54 -16.90
CA GLY A 444 -5.89 -3.48 -15.88
C GLY A 444 -4.56 -2.70 -15.89
N VAL A 445 -3.60 -3.03 -16.76
CA VAL A 445 -2.48 -2.13 -17.10
C VAL A 445 -2.94 -1.20 -18.23
N GLU A 446 -2.84 0.11 -18.03
CA GLU A 446 -3.24 1.12 -19.02
C GLU A 446 -2.08 1.52 -19.93
N ALA A 447 -0.89 1.73 -19.35
CA ALA A 447 0.31 2.08 -20.09
C ALA A 447 1.57 1.64 -19.35
N VAL A 448 2.68 1.50 -20.10
CA VAL A 448 4.02 1.32 -19.53
C VAL A 448 4.92 2.42 -20.06
N ARG A 449 5.37 3.28 -19.16
CA ARG A 449 6.29 4.38 -19.43
C ARG A 449 7.72 3.93 -19.16
N THR A 450 8.59 4.05 -20.15
CA THR A 450 9.99 3.62 -20.08
C THR A 450 10.81 4.35 -21.15
N VAL A 451 12.12 4.07 -21.22
CA VAL A 451 13.03 4.65 -22.23
C VAL A 451 12.57 4.41 -23.68
N THR A 452 11.85 3.32 -23.97
CA THR A 452 11.32 3.01 -25.31
C THR A 452 9.93 3.58 -25.58
N ARG A 453 9.27 4.09 -24.54
CA ARG A 453 7.88 4.59 -24.54
C ARG A 453 7.71 5.70 -23.49
N PRO A 454 8.34 6.87 -23.64
CA PRO A 454 8.38 7.88 -22.58
C PRO A 454 7.00 8.41 -22.19
N THR A 455 6.08 8.52 -23.15
CA THR A 455 4.68 8.94 -22.97
C THR A 455 3.73 7.77 -22.66
N GLY A 456 4.22 6.52 -22.74
CA GLY A 456 3.42 5.30 -22.72
C GLY A 456 3.09 4.77 -24.12
N GLU A 457 3.23 5.60 -25.15
CA GLU A 457 3.08 5.20 -26.55
C GLU A 457 4.41 4.72 -27.16
N VAL A 458 4.31 3.88 -28.19
CA VAL A 458 5.48 3.37 -28.92
C VAL A 458 6.13 4.45 -29.77
N ILE A 459 7.47 4.52 -29.75
CA ILE A 459 8.21 5.31 -30.73
C ILE A 459 8.21 4.52 -32.05
N GLU A 460 7.18 4.75 -32.87
CA GLU A 460 6.93 4.03 -34.12
C GLU A 460 8.16 4.01 -35.05
N ASP A 461 8.95 5.08 -35.06
CA ASP A 461 10.13 5.18 -35.91
C ASP A 461 11.21 4.16 -35.55
N LEU A 462 11.31 3.69 -34.31
CA LEU A 462 12.35 2.72 -33.89
C LEU A 462 11.94 1.26 -34.15
N TYR A 463 10.71 1.03 -34.58
CA TYR A 463 10.22 -0.32 -34.82
C TYR A 463 10.73 -0.90 -36.14
N VAL A 464 11.06 -2.20 -36.12
CA VAL A 464 11.71 -2.90 -37.24
C VAL A 464 10.86 -2.85 -38.52
N ASP A 465 9.54 -3.01 -38.42
CA ASP A 465 8.63 -2.95 -39.56
C ASP A 465 8.57 -1.55 -40.19
N ASN A 466 8.54 -0.49 -39.38
CA ASN A 466 8.62 0.89 -39.85
C ASN A 466 9.98 1.22 -40.45
N GLN A 467 11.09 0.78 -39.83
CA GLN A 467 12.43 0.94 -40.38
C GLN A 467 12.57 0.27 -41.76
N ILE A 468 12.01 -0.93 -41.93
CA ILE A 468 11.95 -1.60 -43.24
C ILE A 468 11.07 -0.80 -44.22
N GLY A 469 9.96 -0.23 -43.75
CA GLY A 469 9.07 0.64 -44.53
C GLY A 469 9.78 1.90 -45.05
N LEU A 470 10.43 2.64 -44.16
CA LEU A 470 11.22 3.84 -44.49
C LEU A 470 12.35 3.52 -45.49
N LEU A 471 13.02 2.37 -45.32
CA LEU A 471 14.00 1.89 -46.29
C LEU A 471 13.36 1.56 -47.65
N ALA A 472 12.19 0.92 -47.66
CA ALA A 472 11.46 0.59 -48.88
C ALA A 472 11.03 1.86 -49.64
N ASP A 473 10.56 2.88 -48.92
CA ASP A 473 10.17 4.19 -49.45
C ASP A 473 11.38 4.91 -50.05
N GLY A 474 12.51 4.95 -49.34
CA GLY A 474 13.75 5.52 -49.87
C GLY A 474 14.27 4.82 -51.15
N ILE A 475 14.10 3.49 -51.24
CA ILE A 475 14.40 2.73 -52.48
C ILE A 475 13.38 3.02 -53.58
N SER A 476 12.10 3.18 -53.24
CA SER A 476 11.04 3.56 -54.18
C SER A 476 11.31 4.94 -54.80
N ASP A 477 11.69 5.92 -53.99
CA ASP A 477 12.08 7.26 -54.45
C ASP A 477 13.27 7.20 -55.40
N ALA A 478 14.27 6.36 -55.10
CA ALA A 478 15.41 6.15 -55.98
C ALA A 478 15.00 5.49 -57.31
N ARG A 479 14.07 4.52 -57.29
CA ARG A 479 13.49 3.90 -58.50
C ARG A 479 12.77 4.96 -59.35
N ASP A 480 11.95 5.80 -58.74
CA ASP A 480 11.16 6.81 -59.44
C ASP A 480 12.06 7.88 -60.08
N GLY A 481 13.11 8.30 -59.36
CA GLY A 481 14.16 9.16 -59.91
C GLY A 481 14.89 8.53 -61.11
N LEU A 482 15.14 7.22 -61.08
CA LEU A 482 15.65 6.49 -62.25
C LEU A 482 14.62 6.39 -63.40
N GLY A 483 13.32 6.37 -63.09
CA GLY A 483 12.22 6.45 -64.05
C GLY A 483 12.26 7.75 -64.86
N GLU A 484 12.49 8.86 -64.18
CA GLU A 484 12.68 10.17 -64.84
C GLU A 484 13.91 10.19 -65.76
N VAL A 485 15.03 9.63 -65.29
CA VAL A 485 16.26 9.47 -66.07
C VAL A 485 16.02 8.62 -67.32
N GLN A 486 15.34 7.48 -67.19
CA GLN A 486 14.99 6.57 -68.29
C GLN A 486 14.13 7.28 -69.34
N ASN A 487 13.08 7.99 -68.92
CA ASN A 487 12.20 8.75 -69.81
C ASN A 487 12.98 9.82 -70.59
N GLY A 488 13.85 10.56 -69.92
CA GLY A 488 14.73 11.54 -70.56
C GLY A 488 15.68 10.91 -71.58
N LEU A 489 16.27 9.74 -71.28
CA LEU A 489 17.15 9.03 -72.21
C LEU A 489 16.38 8.50 -73.43
N GLY A 490 15.14 8.03 -73.26
CA GLY A 490 14.27 7.59 -74.35
C GLY A 490 13.88 8.74 -75.29
N GLU A 491 13.65 9.94 -74.76
CA GLU A 491 13.45 11.14 -75.60
C GLU A 491 14.71 11.47 -76.40
N ILE A 492 15.88 11.40 -75.78
CA ILE A 492 17.18 11.66 -76.43
C ILE A 492 17.45 10.60 -77.51
N GLU A 493 17.25 9.31 -77.24
CA GLU A 493 17.35 8.23 -78.21
C GLU A 493 16.45 8.49 -79.44
N THR A 494 15.19 8.84 -79.20
CA THR A 494 14.21 9.15 -80.25
C THR A 494 14.62 10.37 -81.07
N ASN A 495 15.10 11.43 -80.41
CA ASN A 495 15.58 12.65 -81.04
C ASN A 495 16.83 12.39 -81.88
N LEU A 496 17.81 11.62 -81.38
CA LEU A 496 19.01 11.23 -82.12
C LEU A 496 18.68 10.36 -83.34
N ALA A 497 17.78 9.40 -83.20
CA ALA A 497 17.29 8.58 -84.31
C ALA A 497 16.56 9.44 -85.37
N GLY A 498 15.76 10.43 -84.94
CA GLY A 498 15.09 11.39 -85.83
C GLY A 498 16.06 12.31 -86.57
N VAL A 499 17.09 12.83 -85.89
CA VAL A 499 18.16 13.65 -86.47
C VAL A 499 18.98 12.87 -87.49
N SER A 500 19.21 11.56 -87.26
CA SER A 500 19.90 10.69 -88.23
C SER A 500 19.14 10.53 -89.56
N ALA A 501 17.82 10.77 -89.57
CA ALA A 501 16.93 10.63 -90.72
C ALA A 501 16.70 11.93 -91.52
N GLN A 502 17.11 13.10 -91.01
CA GLN A 502 16.93 14.41 -91.66
C GLN A 502 18.28 15.10 -91.97
N THR A 503 18.36 15.81 -93.09
CA THR A 503 19.62 16.34 -93.65
C THR A 503 20.04 17.72 -93.10
N ASP A 504 19.33 18.29 -92.12
CA ASP A 504 19.55 19.65 -91.59
C ASP A 504 19.56 19.68 -90.04
N GLY A 505 20.33 18.78 -89.43
CA GLY A 505 20.20 18.33 -88.04
C GLY A 505 21.01 19.05 -86.95
N ALA A 506 21.49 20.29 -87.15
CA ALA A 506 22.37 20.95 -86.18
C ALA A 506 21.68 21.31 -84.84
N GLY A 507 20.39 21.70 -84.85
CA GLY A 507 19.66 22.11 -83.64
C GLY A 507 19.29 20.96 -82.69
N GLY A 508 18.99 19.77 -83.24
CA GLY A 508 18.62 18.60 -82.43
C GLY A 508 19.79 17.95 -81.69
N LEU A 509 21.03 18.20 -82.13
CA LEU A 509 22.24 17.72 -81.45
C LEU A 509 22.58 18.56 -80.21
N ASP A 510 22.36 19.88 -80.29
CA ASP A 510 22.52 20.79 -79.14
C ASP A 510 21.46 20.52 -78.06
N GLU A 511 20.21 20.24 -78.46
CA GLU A 511 19.13 19.82 -77.54
C GLU A 511 19.42 18.45 -76.91
N ALA A 512 19.89 17.46 -77.68
CA ALA A 512 20.30 16.16 -77.15
C ALA A 512 21.49 16.26 -76.18
N ALA A 513 22.47 17.13 -76.47
CA ALA A 513 23.61 17.38 -75.59
C ALA A 513 23.21 18.09 -74.29
N ALA A 514 22.26 19.04 -74.36
CA ALA A 514 21.68 19.69 -73.19
C ALA A 514 20.87 18.70 -72.34
N GLY A 515 20.04 17.86 -72.96
CA GLY A 515 19.29 16.80 -72.30
C GLY A 515 20.20 15.79 -71.60
N LEU A 516 21.29 15.34 -72.25
CA LEU A 516 22.26 14.43 -71.65
C LEU A 516 22.97 15.08 -70.44
N SER A 517 23.25 16.38 -70.50
CA SER A 517 23.83 17.11 -69.37
C SER A 517 22.89 17.16 -68.17
N GLN A 518 21.60 17.40 -68.40
CA GLN A 518 20.58 17.43 -67.36
C GLN A 518 20.39 16.04 -66.72
N ILE A 519 20.36 15.00 -67.54
CA ILE A 519 20.25 13.62 -67.08
C ILE A 519 21.48 13.21 -66.27
N ASN A 520 22.69 13.57 -66.69
CA ASN A 520 23.91 13.24 -65.96
C ASN A 520 23.95 13.96 -64.59
N GLN A 521 23.38 15.17 -64.49
CA GLN A 521 23.20 15.86 -63.21
C GLN A 521 22.19 15.15 -62.31
N GLN A 522 21.06 14.70 -62.87
CA GLN A 522 20.06 13.94 -62.11
C GLN A 522 20.61 12.58 -61.64
N LEU A 523 21.33 11.86 -62.50
CA LEU A 523 22.03 10.62 -62.15
C LEU A 523 23.06 10.83 -61.05
N ALA A 524 23.75 11.98 -61.02
CA ALA A 524 24.68 12.31 -59.94
C ALA A 524 23.96 12.52 -58.61
N LEU A 525 22.79 13.18 -58.62
CA LEU A 525 21.95 13.36 -57.42
C LEU A 525 21.40 12.02 -56.92
N THR A 526 20.88 11.18 -57.82
CA THR A 526 20.42 9.82 -57.49
C THR A 526 21.56 8.94 -56.96
N ASN A 527 22.76 9.03 -57.56
CA ASN A 527 23.95 8.32 -57.10
C ASN A 527 24.41 8.80 -55.71
N GLN A 528 24.26 10.09 -55.41
CA GLN A 528 24.55 10.64 -54.08
C GLN A 528 23.54 10.14 -53.04
N GLY A 529 22.24 10.09 -53.37
CA GLY A 529 21.20 9.52 -52.50
C GLY A 529 21.40 8.01 -52.25
N LEU A 530 21.74 7.25 -53.28
CA LEU A 530 22.02 5.80 -53.18
C LEU A 530 23.35 5.47 -52.46
N GLN A 531 24.29 6.41 -52.38
CA GLN A 531 25.52 6.23 -51.59
C GLN A 531 25.29 6.39 -50.09
N GLN A 532 24.26 7.14 -49.69
CA GLN A 532 23.89 7.32 -48.29
C GLN A 532 23.22 6.07 -47.70
N THR A 533 22.59 5.22 -48.52
CA THR A 533 21.91 3.99 -48.08
C THR A 533 22.84 2.77 -47.89
N GLY A 534 24.16 2.93 -48.07
CA GLY A 534 25.23 2.01 -47.63
C GLY A 534 25.34 0.65 -48.35
N ASN A 535 24.24 0.05 -48.83
CA ASN A 535 24.19 -1.37 -49.20
C ASN A 535 24.06 -1.67 -50.70
N ILE A 536 24.07 -0.67 -51.59
CA ILE A 536 23.80 -0.87 -53.02
C ILE A 536 25.03 -0.63 -53.91
N GLN A 537 26.20 -1.14 -53.50
CA GLN A 537 27.49 -0.93 -54.17
C GLN A 537 27.51 -1.39 -55.64
N GLN A 538 26.80 -2.47 -55.98
CA GLN A 538 26.69 -2.94 -57.35
C GLN A 538 25.87 -1.98 -58.24
N THR A 539 24.78 -1.40 -57.70
CA THR A 539 23.97 -0.42 -58.41
C THR A 539 24.68 0.92 -58.55
N VAL A 540 25.39 1.37 -57.50
CA VAL A 540 26.28 2.55 -57.56
C VAL A 540 27.37 2.36 -58.62
N GLY A 541 27.97 1.17 -58.71
CA GLY A 541 28.94 0.83 -59.75
C GLY A 541 28.34 0.86 -61.17
N ALA A 542 27.13 0.33 -61.34
CA ALA A 542 26.40 0.35 -62.61
C ALA A 542 26.02 1.79 -63.04
N LEU A 543 25.51 2.60 -62.12
CA LEU A 543 25.16 4.01 -62.34
C LEU A 543 26.40 4.86 -62.65
N THR A 544 27.52 4.60 -61.99
CA THR A 544 28.80 5.26 -62.30
C THR A 544 29.30 4.87 -63.69
N GLY A 545 29.13 3.61 -64.09
CA GLY A 545 29.42 3.14 -65.45
C GLY A 545 28.54 3.83 -66.50
N ILE A 546 27.24 3.98 -66.22
CA ILE A 546 26.27 4.68 -67.08
C ILE A 546 26.62 6.17 -67.19
N SER A 547 26.90 6.86 -66.08
CA SER A 547 27.34 8.27 -66.06
C SER A 547 28.63 8.48 -66.86
N GLY A 548 29.60 7.56 -66.74
CA GLY A 548 30.82 7.55 -67.54
C GLY A 548 30.54 7.38 -69.04
N GLY A 549 29.62 6.46 -69.38
CA GLY A 549 29.12 6.26 -70.74
C GLY A 549 28.45 7.51 -71.31
N LEU A 550 27.51 8.11 -70.58
CA LEU A 550 26.81 9.35 -70.97
C LEU A 550 27.77 10.52 -71.17
N THR A 551 28.82 10.62 -70.36
CA THR A 551 29.88 11.63 -70.52
C THR A 551 30.68 11.42 -71.80
N GLN A 552 31.00 10.17 -72.14
CA GLN A 552 31.70 9.82 -73.38
C GLN A 552 30.81 10.07 -74.62
N ILE A 553 29.52 9.81 -74.50
CA ILE A 553 28.47 10.11 -75.49
C ILE A 553 28.35 11.63 -75.71
N GLN A 554 28.31 12.42 -74.62
CA GLN A 554 28.28 13.88 -74.66
C GLN A 554 29.51 14.47 -75.36
N GLN A 555 30.71 13.94 -75.08
CA GLN A 555 31.95 14.34 -75.76
C GLN A 555 31.95 13.95 -77.25
N GLY A 556 31.34 12.81 -77.59
CA GLY A 556 31.13 12.35 -78.96
C GLY A 556 30.19 13.27 -79.76
N LEU A 557 29.09 13.73 -79.15
CA LEU A 557 28.16 14.71 -79.76
C LEU A 557 28.84 16.04 -80.09
N ALA A 558 29.65 16.55 -79.16
CA ALA A 558 30.41 17.79 -79.37
C ALA A 558 31.42 17.68 -80.51
N GLY A 559 31.97 16.49 -80.77
CA GLY A 559 32.89 16.21 -81.89
C GLY A 559 32.19 15.94 -83.22
N ALA A 560 30.96 15.41 -83.19
CA ALA A 560 30.17 15.05 -84.37
C ALA A 560 29.71 16.27 -85.20
N ALA A 561 29.56 17.44 -84.58
CA ALA A 561 29.08 18.67 -85.23
C ALA A 561 29.96 19.17 -86.41
N GLY A 562 31.16 18.62 -86.61
CA GLY A 562 32.13 19.06 -87.62
C GLY A 562 32.31 18.17 -88.86
N GLN A 563 31.74 16.96 -88.95
CA GLN A 563 32.01 15.99 -90.03
C GLN A 563 30.72 15.39 -90.63
N THR A 564 30.24 15.94 -91.75
CA THR A 564 28.94 15.62 -92.37
C THR A 564 28.86 14.29 -93.15
N GLY A 565 29.98 13.56 -93.34
CA GLY A 565 30.02 12.33 -94.15
C GLY A 565 29.83 11.01 -93.37
N GLU A 566 30.15 11.00 -92.07
CA GLU A 566 30.09 9.82 -91.18
C GLU A 566 29.09 10.02 -90.02
N LEU A 567 28.43 11.19 -89.99
CA LEU A 567 27.51 11.62 -88.94
C LEU A 567 26.36 10.62 -88.69
N GLY A 568 25.73 10.10 -89.76
CA GLY A 568 24.60 9.19 -89.63
C GLY A 568 24.95 7.87 -88.94
N THR A 569 26.13 7.31 -89.21
CA THR A 569 26.59 6.07 -88.57
C THR A 569 27.03 6.32 -87.12
N GLY A 570 27.69 7.45 -86.85
CA GLY A 570 28.06 7.85 -85.49
C GLY A 570 26.85 8.15 -84.61
N LEU A 571 25.82 8.83 -85.14
CA LEU A 571 24.56 9.10 -84.43
C LEU A 571 23.73 7.84 -84.21
N SER A 572 23.75 6.88 -85.14
CA SER A 572 23.13 5.58 -84.95
C SER A 572 23.79 4.79 -83.82
N GLN A 573 25.13 4.72 -83.80
CA GLN A 573 25.86 4.05 -82.71
C GLN A 573 25.65 4.74 -81.37
N LEU A 574 25.44 6.05 -81.38
CA LEU A 574 25.17 6.84 -80.20
C LEU A 574 23.75 6.60 -79.66
N ALA A 575 22.75 6.57 -80.55
CA ALA A 575 21.39 6.18 -80.22
C ALA A 575 21.35 4.75 -79.68
N ASP A 576 22.07 3.80 -80.30
CA ASP A 576 22.21 2.42 -79.81
C ASP A 576 22.87 2.37 -78.40
N GLY A 577 23.86 3.22 -78.14
CA GLY A 577 24.53 3.32 -76.84
C GLY A 577 23.66 3.95 -75.75
N VAL A 578 22.84 4.95 -76.11
CA VAL A 578 21.82 5.53 -75.22
C VAL A 578 20.73 4.49 -74.94
N GLY A 579 20.27 3.75 -75.96
CA GLY A 579 19.32 2.65 -75.83
C GLY A 579 19.82 1.53 -74.92
N ALA A 580 21.09 1.13 -75.06
CA ALA A 580 21.71 0.14 -74.16
C ALA A 580 21.83 0.64 -72.70
N SER A 581 22.09 1.94 -72.51
CA SER A 581 22.11 2.55 -71.17
C SER A 581 20.70 2.61 -70.57
N ASN A 582 19.68 2.86 -71.41
CA ASN A 582 18.28 2.85 -71.05
C ASN A 582 17.81 1.44 -70.62
N GLU A 583 18.19 0.40 -71.37
CA GLU A 583 17.96 -1.00 -71.00
C GLU A 583 18.63 -1.38 -69.67
N GLY A 584 19.85 -0.87 -69.42
CA GLY A 584 20.55 -1.06 -68.15
C GLY A 584 19.81 -0.42 -66.95
N ILE A 585 19.23 0.77 -67.14
CA ILE A 585 18.43 1.45 -66.11
C ILE A 585 17.12 0.70 -65.85
N ILE A 586 16.48 0.15 -66.89
CA ILE A 586 15.28 -0.69 -66.75
C ILE A 586 15.58 -1.91 -65.87
N GLN A 587 16.70 -2.60 -66.10
CA GLN A 587 17.10 -3.74 -65.27
C GLN A 587 17.34 -3.35 -63.81
N ILE A 588 17.92 -2.16 -63.56
CA ILE A 588 18.11 -1.63 -62.21
C ILE A 588 16.75 -1.32 -61.57
N GLN A 589 15.85 -0.63 -62.28
CA GLN A 589 14.50 -0.34 -61.77
C GLN A 589 13.71 -1.61 -61.46
N ASP A 590 13.77 -2.64 -62.31
CA ASP A 590 13.12 -3.93 -62.06
C ASP A 590 13.67 -4.60 -60.79
N GLY A 591 15.00 -4.51 -60.57
CA GLY A 591 15.66 -5.02 -59.37
C GLY A 591 15.30 -4.23 -58.11
N LEU A 592 15.24 -2.90 -58.20
CA LEU A 592 14.81 -2.03 -57.10
C LEU A 592 13.32 -2.24 -56.80
N THR A 593 12.48 -2.44 -57.81
CA THR A 593 11.06 -2.76 -57.63
C THR A 593 10.91 -4.08 -56.86
N GLN A 594 11.64 -5.12 -57.23
CA GLN A 594 11.63 -6.38 -56.47
C GLN A 594 12.11 -6.20 -55.03
N ALA A 595 13.14 -5.37 -54.80
CA ALA A 595 13.63 -5.09 -53.46
C ALA A 595 12.60 -4.33 -52.62
N THR A 596 12.00 -3.28 -53.17
CA THR A 596 10.91 -2.52 -52.54
C THR A 596 9.72 -3.43 -52.25
N ASP A 597 9.30 -4.28 -53.19
CA ASP A 597 8.17 -5.21 -53.01
C ASP A 597 8.44 -6.18 -51.85
N ILE A 598 9.65 -6.75 -51.77
CA ILE A 598 10.05 -7.65 -50.67
C ILE A 598 10.09 -6.89 -49.34
N MET A 599 10.68 -5.69 -49.30
CA MET A 599 10.75 -4.90 -48.08
C MET A 599 9.36 -4.46 -47.61
N GLN A 600 8.47 -4.04 -48.51
CA GLN A 600 7.09 -3.72 -48.17
C GLN A 600 6.32 -4.97 -47.69
N GLU A 601 6.54 -6.14 -48.29
CA GLU A 601 5.97 -7.40 -47.81
C GLU A 601 6.51 -7.78 -46.42
N MET A 602 7.80 -7.56 -46.16
CA MET A 602 8.42 -7.78 -44.85
C MET A 602 7.88 -6.81 -43.80
N SER A 603 7.84 -5.51 -44.10
CA SER A 603 7.29 -4.44 -43.25
C SER A 603 5.82 -4.75 -42.90
N GLY A 604 5.00 -5.15 -43.88
CA GLY A 604 3.61 -5.54 -43.64
C GLY A 604 3.41 -6.92 -42.99
N SER A 605 4.48 -7.65 -42.64
CA SER A 605 4.39 -8.98 -42.06
C SER A 605 4.33 -8.94 -40.53
N GLN A 606 3.49 -9.79 -39.95
CA GLN A 606 3.38 -9.90 -38.49
C GLN A 606 4.70 -10.35 -37.83
N ALA A 607 5.56 -11.06 -38.56
CA ALA A 607 6.87 -11.44 -38.04
C ALA A 607 7.78 -10.23 -37.83
N ALA A 608 7.76 -9.24 -38.73
CA ALA A 608 8.56 -8.02 -38.59
C ALA A 608 8.04 -7.17 -37.42
N SER A 609 6.72 -6.98 -37.33
CA SER A 609 6.11 -6.25 -36.21
C SER A 609 6.38 -6.92 -34.85
N ASP A 610 6.43 -8.26 -34.82
CA ASP A 610 6.73 -9.02 -33.59
C ASP A 610 8.23 -9.03 -33.22
N THR A 611 9.12 -8.65 -34.15
CA THR A 611 10.57 -8.59 -33.90
C THR A 611 10.92 -7.47 -32.91
N GLY A 612 10.05 -6.47 -32.77
CA GLY A 612 10.16 -5.39 -31.80
C GLY A 612 10.99 -4.22 -32.31
N LEU A 613 11.83 -3.68 -31.42
CA LEU A 613 12.52 -2.42 -31.60
C LEU A 613 13.97 -2.62 -32.05
N PHE A 614 14.46 -1.74 -32.93
CA PHE A 614 15.85 -1.66 -33.36
C PHE A 614 16.38 -0.26 -33.08
N ILE A 615 17.51 -0.17 -32.37
CA ILE A 615 18.18 1.10 -32.10
C ILE A 615 19.40 1.23 -33.02
N PRO A 616 19.37 2.15 -33.99
CA PRO A 616 20.54 2.48 -34.78
C PRO A 616 21.69 3.01 -33.91
N ASP A 617 22.93 2.72 -34.31
CA ASP A 617 24.13 3.26 -33.65
C ASP A 617 24.07 4.80 -33.59
N GLY A 618 24.23 5.36 -32.39
CA GLY A 618 24.24 6.81 -32.15
C GLY A 618 22.89 7.45 -31.82
N THR A 619 21.77 6.73 -31.95
CA THR A 619 20.44 7.25 -31.56
C THR A 619 20.36 7.61 -30.07
N LEU A 620 21.04 6.84 -29.22
CA LEU A 620 21.06 7.10 -27.77
C LEU A 620 21.89 8.34 -27.39
N GLU A 621 22.74 8.83 -28.30
CA GLU A 621 23.60 10.01 -28.08
C GLU A 621 22.89 11.33 -28.49
N ASP A 622 21.72 11.26 -29.13
CA ASP A 622 20.95 12.43 -29.53
C ASP A 622 20.41 13.18 -28.29
N GLU A 623 20.47 14.52 -28.30
CA GLU A 623 20.10 15.37 -27.14
C GLU A 623 18.67 15.10 -26.63
N GLU A 624 17.75 14.76 -27.53
CA GLU A 624 16.34 14.45 -27.20
C GLU A 624 16.22 13.09 -26.50
N PHE A 625 16.91 12.06 -27.00
CA PHE A 625 16.89 10.72 -26.38
C PHE A 625 17.69 10.67 -25.08
N ALA A 626 18.76 11.46 -24.97
CA ALA A 626 19.55 11.58 -23.74
C ALA A 626 18.69 12.08 -22.56
N GLN A 627 17.76 13.02 -22.79
CA GLN A 627 16.83 13.48 -21.74
C GLN A 627 15.87 12.37 -21.28
N VAL A 628 15.40 11.53 -22.21
CA VAL A 628 14.57 10.37 -21.87
C VAL A 628 15.38 9.33 -21.09
N LEU A 629 16.63 9.06 -21.50
CA LEU A 629 17.55 8.20 -20.77
C LEU A 629 17.79 8.70 -19.35
N ASP A 630 18.06 10.00 -19.15
CA ASP A 630 18.29 10.59 -17.83
C ASP A 630 17.07 10.46 -16.90
N ARG A 631 15.84 10.37 -17.45
CA ARG A 631 14.61 10.17 -16.66
C ARG A 631 14.44 8.73 -16.15
N TYR A 632 14.82 7.74 -16.96
CA TYR A 632 14.54 6.33 -16.69
C TYR A 632 15.77 5.53 -16.25
N ALA A 633 16.99 5.97 -16.60
CA ALA A 633 18.24 5.35 -16.20
C ALA A 633 18.80 6.02 -14.93
N PHE A 634 19.45 5.23 -14.10
CA PHE A 634 20.11 5.69 -12.87
C PHE A 634 21.40 4.91 -12.62
N ALA A 635 22.16 5.28 -11.58
CA ALA A 635 23.45 4.65 -11.27
C ALA A 635 24.40 4.62 -12.49
N ASP A 636 24.57 5.74 -13.17
CA ASP A 636 25.39 5.87 -14.38
C ASP A 636 25.02 4.86 -15.49
N GLY A 637 23.72 4.62 -15.71
CA GLY A 637 23.21 3.73 -16.76
C GLY A 637 23.19 2.24 -16.39
N THR A 638 23.56 1.87 -15.16
CA THR A 638 23.51 0.47 -14.70
C THR A 638 22.22 0.12 -13.96
N GLY A 639 21.31 1.09 -13.84
CA GLY A 639 19.95 0.92 -13.34
C GLY A 639 18.94 1.48 -14.34
N MET A 640 17.77 0.86 -14.46
CA MET A 640 16.65 1.34 -15.27
C MET A 640 15.33 1.19 -14.52
N LYS A 641 14.45 2.17 -14.67
CA LYS A 641 13.10 2.24 -14.10
C LYS A 641 12.06 2.16 -15.22
N LEU A 642 11.02 1.38 -15.00
CA LEU A 642 9.80 1.38 -15.81
C LEU A 642 8.63 1.79 -14.91
N GLU A 643 7.77 2.67 -15.40
CA GLU A 643 6.56 3.12 -14.70
C GLU A 643 5.34 2.42 -15.33
N VAL A 644 4.70 1.55 -14.57
CA VAL A 644 3.51 0.79 -14.97
C VAL A 644 2.29 1.53 -14.42
N VAL A 645 1.53 2.14 -15.33
CA VAL A 645 0.31 2.89 -15.04
C VAL A 645 -0.86 1.90 -15.04
N LEU A 646 -1.55 1.80 -13.91
CA LEU A 646 -2.71 0.93 -13.74
C LEU A 646 -4.01 1.69 -14.07
N ALA A 647 -5.03 0.99 -14.56
CA ALA A 647 -6.34 1.60 -14.80
C ALA A 647 -7.12 1.87 -13.50
N GLU A 648 -6.77 1.17 -12.42
CA GLU A 648 -7.43 1.23 -11.12
C GLU A 648 -6.68 2.14 -10.13
N ASP A 649 -7.34 2.45 -9.02
CA ASP A 649 -6.75 3.26 -7.94
C ASP A 649 -5.54 2.53 -7.32
N PRO A 650 -4.37 3.16 -7.13
CA PRO A 650 -3.18 2.52 -6.58
C PRO A 650 -3.37 1.89 -5.19
N TYR A 651 -4.36 2.35 -4.43
CA TYR A 651 -4.74 1.82 -3.11
C TYR A 651 -5.83 0.74 -3.17
N SER A 652 -6.44 0.51 -4.34
CA SER A 652 -7.50 -0.49 -4.51
C SER A 652 -6.98 -1.93 -4.36
N PRO A 653 -7.85 -2.86 -3.91
CA PRO A 653 -7.55 -4.29 -3.95
C PRO A 653 -7.19 -4.80 -5.36
N GLU A 654 -7.84 -4.29 -6.40
CA GLU A 654 -7.62 -4.68 -7.79
C GLU A 654 -6.18 -4.35 -8.24
N SER A 655 -5.68 -3.16 -7.92
CA SER A 655 -4.29 -2.77 -8.22
C SER A 655 -3.25 -3.65 -7.51
N ILE A 656 -3.56 -4.14 -6.31
CA ILE A 656 -2.69 -5.07 -5.57
C ILE A 656 -2.57 -6.41 -6.30
N ASP A 657 -3.70 -6.92 -6.82
CA ASP A 657 -3.75 -8.17 -7.58
C ASP A 657 -3.05 -8.01 -8.94
N ILE A 658 -3.32 -6.92 -9.67
CA ILE A 658 -2.64 -6.61 -10.95
C ILE A 658 -1.13 -6.49 -10.74
N THR A 659 -0.69 -5.86 -9.65
CA THR A 659 0.74 -5.76 -9.33
C THR A 659 1.37 -7.15 -9.14
N ALA A 660 0.67 -8.10 -8.51
CA ALA A 660 1.17 -9.48 -8.41
C ALA A 660 1.34 -10.12 -9.80
N GLU A 661 0.38 -9.90 -10.72
CA GLU A 661 0.47 -10.39 -12.10
C GLU A 661 1.62 -9.75 -12.88
N VAL A 662 1.87 -8.45 -12.68
CA VAL A 662 3.03 -7.72 -13.25
C VAL A 662 4.34 -8.35 -12.77
N LYS A 663 4.48 -8.60 -11.45
CA LYS A 663 5.65 -9.27 -10.87
C LYS A 663 5.89 -10.64 -11.54
N GLU A 664 4.84 -11.45 -11.66
CA GLU A 664 4.92 -12.76 -12.31
C GLU A 664 5.23 -12.69 -13.82
N ALA A 665 4.77 -11.66 -14.52
CA ALA A 665 5.02 -11.45 -15.95
C ALA A 665 6.45 -11.01 -16.22
N VAL A 666 6.99 -10.10 -15.41
CA VAL A 666 8.39 -9.66 -15.46
C VAL A 666 9.31 -10.84 -15.21
N ASP A 667 9.09 -11.61 -14.13
CA ASP A 667 9.90 -12.78 -13.77
C ASP A 667 9.96 -13.82 -14.89
N ARG A 668 8.88 -13.98 -15.66
CA ARG A 668 8.82 -14.90 -16.80
C ARG A 668 9.51 -14.34 -18.04
N THR A 669 9.40 -13.04 -18.29
CA THR A 669 9.90 -12.38 -19.51
C THR A 669 11.40 -12.21 -19.51
N ILE A 670 12.02 -12.02 -18.34
CA ILE A 670 13.47 -11.86 -18.24
C ILE A 670 14.27 -13.17 -18.40
N MET A 671 13.62 -14.33 -18.28
CA MET A 671 14.29 -15.63 -18.41
C MET A 671 14.89 -15.80 -19.81
N ASP A 672 16.11 -16.33 -19.90
CA ASP A 672 16.85 -16.50 -21.15
C ASP A 672 17.14 -15.17 -21.90
N THR A 673 17.17 -14.03 -21.19
CA THR A 673 17.55 -12.71 -21.73
C THR A 673 18.80 -12.16 -21.02
N PRO A 674 19.46 -11.11 -21.54
CA PRO A 674 20.53 -10.41 -20.82
C PRO A 674 20.12 -9.84 -19.45
N LEU A 675 18.81 -9.72 -19.17
CA LEU A 675 18.27 -9.24 -17.90
C LEU A 675 18.07 -10.36 -16.86
N GLU A 676 18.35 -11.64 -17.18
CA GLU A 676 18.10 -12.78 -16.27
C GLU A 676 18.88 -12.68 -14.95
N ASP A 677 20.12 -12.19 -14.99
CA ASP A 677 20.97 -12.00 -13.82
C ASP A 677 20.79 -10.61 -13.16
N ALA A 678 19.89 -9.76 -13.69
CA ALA A 678 19.62 -8.45 -13.12
C ALA A 678 18.81 -8.56 -11.82
N GLN A 679 19.08 -7.68 -10.88
CA GLN A 679 18.28 -7.55 -9.67
C GLN A 679 17.02 -6.73 -9.99
N ILE A 680 15.86 -7.35 -9.84
CA ILE A 680 14.56 -6.71 -10.08
C ILE A 680 13.85 -6.47 -8.76
N ALA A 681 13.28 -5.28 -8.61
CA ALA A 681 12.49 -4.89 -7.46
C ALA A 681 11.34 -3.97 -7.87
N TYR A 682 10.30 -3.89 -7.04
CA TYR A 682 9.07 -3.17 -7.38
C TYR A 682 8.75 -2.09 -6.34
N SER A 683 8.68 -0.83 -6.75
CA SER A 683 8.27 0.31 -5.91
C SER A 683 6.86 0.80 -6.26
N GLY A 684 6.37 1.80 -5.53
CA GLY A 684 5.03 2.35 -5.65
C GLY A 684 4.03 1.73 -4.67
N ILE A 685 2.94 2.46 -4.42
CA ILE A 685 1.94 2.13 -3.38
C ILE A 685 1.33 0.74 -3.58
N SER A 686 0.98 0.36 -4.80
CA SER A 686 0.38 -0.95 -5.05
C SER A 686 1.37 -2.09 -4.77
N SER A 687 2.67 -1.89 -5.01
CA SER A 687 3.72 -2.85 -4.65
C SER A 687 3.91 -2.95 -3.15
N ILE A 688 3.96 -1.80 -2.44
CA ILE A 688 4.02 -1.75 -0.98
C ILE A 688 2.81 -2.47 -0.36
N ASN A 689 1.62 -2.22 -0.88
CA ASN A 689 0.38 -2.84 -0.41
C ASN A 689 0.32 -4.34 -0.73
N ASN A 690 0.85 -4.77 -1.88
CA ASN A 690 0.98 -6.18 -2.23
C ASN A 690 1.92 -6.91 -1.26
N ASP A 691 3.11 -6.36 -0.99
CA ASP A 691 4.04 -6.92 -0.01
C ASP A 691 3.42 -6.95 1.40
N LEU A 692 2.70 -5.88 1.77
CA LEU A 692 1.99 -5.78 3.05
C LEU A 692 0.87 -6.81 3.16
N GLN A 693 0.11 -7.07 2.09
CA GLN A 693 -0.94 -8.07 2.06
C GLN A 693 -0.37 -9.48 2.28
N GLU A 694 0.72 -9.82 1.59
CA GLU A 694 1.37 -11.13 1.72
C GLU A 694 1.89 -11.36 3.15
N VAL A 695 2.65 -10.40 3.68
CA VAL A 695 3.26 -10.48 5.01
C VAL A 695 2.18 -10.51 6.10
N SER A 696 1.18 -9.62 6.02
CA SER A 696 0.14 -9.52 7.04
C SER A 696 -0.78 -10.74 7.07
N SER A 697 -1.18 -11.30 5.92
CA SER A 697 -2.08 -12.45 5.86
C SER A 697 -1.43 -13.72 6.42
N SER A 698 -0.18 -13.97 6.03
CA SER A 698 0.63 -15.11 6.52
C SER A 698 0.84 -15.03 8.04
N ASP A 699 1.25 -13.86 8.54
CA ASP A 699 1.55 -13.68 9.96
C ASP A 699 0.29 -13.61 10.84
N PHE A 700 -0.82 -13.06 10.33
CA PHE A 700 -2.13 -13.09 11.00
C PHE A 700 -2.52 -14.52 11.38
N THR A 701 -2.50 -15.43 10.41
CA THR A 701 -2.93 -16.83 10.60
C THR A 701 -2.03 -17.56 11.60
N LYS A 702 -0.71 -17.39 11.47
CA LYS A 702 0.28 -17.96 12.40
C LYS A 702 0.06 -17.45 13.82
N THR A 703 -0.02 -16.13 14.00
CA THR A 703 -0.12 -15.48 15.31
C THR A 703 -1.42 -15.79 16.02
N VAL A 704 -2.56 -15.71 15.32
CA VAL A 704 -3.87 -16.08 15.88
C VAL A 704 -3.89 -17.54 16.33
N THR A 705 -3.29 -18.45 15.55
CA THR A 705 -3.20 -19.87 15.92
C THR A 705 -2.38 -20.08 17.19
N ILE A 706 -1.21 -19.42 17.31
CA ILE A 706 -0.35 -19.48 18.50
C ILE A 706 -1.07 -18.90 19.72
N MET A 707 -1.75 -17.76 19.56
CA MET A 707 -2.54 -17.15 20.62
C MET A 707 -3.65 -18.07 21.11
N LEU A 708 -4.45 -18.64 20.21
CA LEU A 708 -5.55 -19.54 20.58
C LEU A 708 -5.03 -20.82 21.24
N ALA A 709 -3.91 -21.39 20.75
CA ALA A 709 -3.29 -22.56 21.34
C ALA A 709 -2.75 -22.27 22.75
N SER A 710 -2.03 -21.16 22.93
CA SER A 710 -1.51 -20.75 24.25
C SER A 710 -2.63 -20.46 25.24
N LEU A 711 -3.66 -19.74 24.81
CA LEU A 711 -4.87 -19.48 25.59
C LEU A 711 -5.57 -20.79 25.96
N PHE A 712 -5.76 -21.71 25.02
CA PHE A 712 -6.35 -23.02 25.28
C PHE A 712 -5.57 -23.78 26.36
N ILE A 713 -4.24 -23.81 26.27
CA ILE A 713 -3.38 -24.48 27.24
C ILE A 713 -3.55 -23.87 28.64
N VAL A 714 -3.50 -22.54 28.74
CA VAL A 714 -3.65 -21.82 30.02
C VAL A 714 -5.03 -22.09 30.62
N LEU A 715 -6.09 -21.94 29.83
CA LEU A 715 -7.46 -22.20 30.28
C LEU A 715 -7.66 -23.67 30.67
N ALA A 716 -7.04 -24.61 29.96
CA ALA A 716 -7.11 -26.03 30.28
C ALA A 716 -6.46 -26.36 31.63
N ILE A 717 -5.31 -25.75 31.92
CA ILE A 717 -4.62 -25.86 33.21
C ILE A 717 -5.46 -25.23 34.32
N LEU A 718 -5.96 -24.03 34.07
CA LEU A 718 -6.77 -23.24 34.99
C LEU A 718 -8.02 -24.00 35.41
N PHE A 719 -8.85 -24.39 34.45
CA PHE A 719 -10.12 -25.06 34.70
C PHE A 719 -9.99 -26.55 34.98
N ARG A 720 -8.82 -27.15 34.75
CA ARG A 720 -8.60 -28.60 34.78
C ARG A 720 -9.65 -29.31 33.92
N SER A 721 -9.80 -28.86 32.69
CA SER A 721 -10.77 -29.37 31.73
C SER A 721 -10.32 -29.01 30.32
N LEU A 722 -10.51 -29.91 29.35
CA LEU A 722 -10.30 -29.62 27.94
C LEU A 722 -11.59 -29.15 27.23
N ILE A 723 -12.76 -29.42 27.81
CA ILE A 723 -14.05 -29.06 27.21
C ILE A 723 -14.41 -27.58 27.46
N MET A 724 -14.22 -27.09 28.70
CA MET A 724 -14.48 -25.68 29.04
C MET A 724 -13.74 -24.70 28.12
N PRO A 725 -12.40 -24.80 27.95
CA PRO A 725 -11.69 -23.89 27.06
C PRO A 725 -12.18 -23.94 25.62
N LEU A 726 -12.55 -25.12 25.11
CA LEU A 726 -12.94 -25.30 23.72
C LEU A 726 -14.23 -24.55 23.39
N TYR A 727 -15.28 -24.66 24.22
CA TYR A 727 -16.50 -23.90 23.96
C TYR A 727 -16.36 -22.41 24.34
N MET A 728 -15.48 -22.04 25.29
CA MET A 728 -15.17 -20.63 25.58
C MET A 728 -14.56 -19.97 24.35
N ILE A 729 -13.49 -20.56 23.81
CA ILE A 729 -12.82 -20.07 22.59
C ILE A 729 -13.79 -20.11 21.41
N GLY A 730 -14.53 -21.20 21.21
CA GLY A 730 -15.52 -21.27 20.13
C GLY A 730 -16.61 -20.20 20.23
N SER A 731 -17.05 -19.85 21.44
CA SER A 731 -18.02 -18.77 21.65
C SER A 731 -17.44 -17.38 21.35
N LEU A 732 -16.14 -17.17 21.62
CA LEU A 732 -15.44 -15.93 21.31
C LEU A 732 -15.20 -15.79 19.82
N LEU A 733 -14.80 -16.87 19.14
CA LEU A 733 -14.68 -16.90 17.69
C LEU A 733 -16.01 -16.58 17.00
N LEU A 734 -17.10 -17.21 17.44
CA LEU A 734 -18.44 -16.90 16.92
C LEU A 734 -18.77 -15.41 17.09
N THR A 735 -18.44 -14.85 18.25
CA THR A 735 -18.69 -13.44 18.55
C THR A 735 -17.83 -12.51 17.71
N TYR A 736 -16.53 -12.83 17.54
CA TYR A 736 -15.61 -12.09 16.70
C TYR A 736 -16.10 -12.04 15.26
N TYR A 737 -16.38 -13.20 14.65
CA TYR A 737 -16.86 -13.24 13.27
C TYR A 737 -18.20 -12.52 13.11
N THR A 738 -19.13 -12.66 14.06
CA THR A 738 -20.38 -11.88 14.01
C THR A 738 -20.14 -10.38 14.09
N SER A 739 -19.15 -9.97 14.88
CA SER A 739 -18.85 -8.57 15.14
C SER A 739 -18.13 -7.89 13.97
N ILE A 740 -17.18 -8.58 13.34
CA ILE A 740 -16.54 -8.09 12.11
C ILE A 740 -17.53 -8.04 10.95
N SER A 741 -18.47 -9.01 10.82
CA SER A 741 -19.56 -8.90 9.83
C SER A 741 -20.43 -7.66 10.05
N ILE A 742 -20.69 -7.29 11.31
CA ILE A 742 -21.41 -6.04 11.61
C ILE A 742 -20.58 -4.82 11.21
N ALA A 743 -19.27 -4.83 11.46
CA ALA A 743 -18.39 -3.75 11.04
C ALA A 743 -18.36 -3.61 9.51
N GLU A 744 -18.21 -4.71 8.78
CA GLU A 744 -18.24 -4.73 7.32
C GLU A 744 -19.57 -4.20 6.76
N LEU A 745 -20.71 -4.61 7.32
CA LEU A 745 -22.02 -4.05 6.96
C LEU A 745 -22.13 -2.54 7.20
N ILE A 746 -21.43 -2.00 8.20
CA ILE A 746 -21.45 -0.57 8.51
C ILE A 746 -20.52 0.21 7.58
N PHE A 747 -19.25 -0.20 7.48
CA PHE A 747 -18.21 0.56 6.79
C PHE A 747 -18.20 0.27 5.28
N VAL A 748 -18.25 -1.00 4.88
CA VAL A 748 -18.18 -1.39 3.47
C VAL A 748 -19.55 -1.20 2.83
N ASN A 749 -20.57 -1.96 3.27
CA ASN A 749 -21.89 -1.90 2.62
C ASN A 749 -22.69 -0.63 2.96
N GLY A 750 -22.38 0.02 4.08
CA GLY A 750 -23.13 1.17 4.58
C GLY A 750 -22.52 2.53 4.20
N LEU A 751 -21.21 2.70 4.43
CA LEU A 751 -20.49 3.95 4.20
C LEU A 751 -19.73 3.98 2.86
N GLY A 752 -19.54 2.82 2.22
CA GLY A 752 -18.94 2.74 0.88
C GLY A 752 -17.41 2.70 0.85
N TYR A 753 -16.77 2.30 1.94
CA TYR A 753 -15.33 2.02 1.95
C TYR A 753 -15.02 0.71 1.20
N ASP A 754 -13.85 0.61 0.57
CA ASP A 754 -13.44 -0.57 -0.20
C ASP A 754 -13.31 -1.83 0.65
N GLY A 755 -13.04 -1.65 1.95
CA GLY A 755 -12.86 -2.75 2.88
C GLY A 755 -12.70 -2.29 4.33
N ILE A 756 -12.53 -3.27 5.21
CA ILE A 756 -12.07 -3.05 6.58
C ILE A 756 -10.55 -2.88 6.54
N SER A 757 -9.99 -1.86 7.21
CA SER A 757 -8.55 -1.60 7.15
C SER A 757 -7.77 -2.85 7.59
N TRP A 758 -6.70 -3.19 6.87
CA TRP A 758 -5.96 -4.45 7.04
C TRP A 758 -5.52 -4.78 8.48
N ALA A 759 -5.24 -3.76 9.30
CA ALA A 759 -4.82 -3.94 10.70
C ALA A 759 -5.99 -4.29 11.66
N VAL A 760 -7.22 -3.94 11.28
CA VAL A 760 -8.42 -4.00 12.11
C VAL A 760 -8.83 -5.44 12.46
N PRO A 761 -8.83 -6.43 11.54
CA PRO A 761 -9.14 -7.82 11.89
C PRO A 761 -8.21 -8.35 12.98
N PHE A 762 -6.90 -8.12 12.85
CA PHE A 762 -5.92 -8.56 13.84
C PHE A 762 -6.19 -7.94 15.21
N PHE A 763 -6.16 -6.61 15.30
CA PHE A 763 -6.27 -5.93 16.58
C PHE A 763 -7.66 -6.08 17.20
N GLY A 764 -8.72 -6.04 16.38
CA GLY A 764 -10.09 -6.33 16.79
C GLY A 764 -10.24 -7.74 17.35
N PHE A 765 -9.63 -8.75 16.71
CA PHE A 765 -9.59 -10.13 17.21
C PHE A 765 -8.89 -10.22 18.56
N VAL A 766 -7.65 -9.72 18.64
CA VAL A 766 -6.83 -9.78 19.85
C VAL A 766 -7.55 -9.14 21.02
N MET A 767 -8.12 -7.94 20.83
CA MET A 767 -8.83 -7.23 21.88
C MET A 767 -10.10 -7.96 22.30
N LEU A 768 -10.94 -8.39 21.35
CA LEU A 768 -12.18 -9.09 21.66
C LEU A 768 -11.92 -10.41 22.39
N VAL A 769 -10.92 -11.18 21.97
CA VAL A 769 -10.53 -12.42 22.64
C VAL A 769 -10.00 -12.13 24.03
N ALA A 770 -9.04 -11.22 24.18
CA ALA A 770 -8.47 -10.84 25.48
C ALA A 770 -9.55 -10.43 26.49
N LEU A 771 -10.45 -9.54 26.08
CA LEU A 771 -11.49 -8.98 26.92
C LEU A 771 -12.66 -9.95 27.14
N GLY A 772 -13.03 -10.72 26.12
CA GLY A 772 -14.12 -11.67 26.18
C GLY A 772 -13.79 -12.90 27.02
N VAL A 773 -12.54 -13.39 26.97
CA VAL A 773 -12.07 -14.50 27.82
C VAL A 773 -12.32 -14.21 29.29
N ASP A 774 -12.01 -12.99 29.74
CA ASP A 774 -12.11 -12.60 31.15
C ASP A 774 -13.51 -12.85 31.72
N TYR A 775 -14.56 -12.44 31.00
CA TYR A 775 -15.94 -12.64 31.47
C TYR A 775 -16.32 -14.11 31.55
N SER A 776 -15.85 -14.92 30.61
CA SER A 776 -16.02 -16.37 30.70
C SER A 776 -15.25 -16.98 31.86
N ILE A 777 -14.03 -16.50 32.14
CA ILE A 777 -13.26 -16.95 33.29
C ILE A 777 -14.01 -16.65 34.59
N PHE A 778 -14.50 -15.42 34.75
CA PHE A 778 -15.25 -15.00 35.94
C PHE A 778 -16.50 -15.85 36.18
N LEU A 779 -17.29 -16.10 35.14
CA LEU A 779 -18.49 -16.93 35.26
C LEU A 779 -18.15 -18.39 35.58
N LEU A 780 -17.17 -18.97 34.87
CA LEU A 780 -16.84 -20.39 34.98
C LEU A 780 -16.02 -20.73 36.22
N ASP A 781 -15.19 -19.81 36.71
CA ASP A 781 -14.48 -19.97 37.98
C ASP A 781 -15.48 -19.98 39.14
N ARG A 782 -16.48 -19.08 39.10
CA ARG A 782 -17.58 -19.10 40.05
C ARG A 782 -18.42 -20.37 39.96
N PHE A 783 -18.74 -20.82 38.74
CA PHE A 783 -19.43 -22.08 38.50
C PHE A 783 -18.68 -23.26 39.09
N ARG A 784 -17.36 -23.30 38.91
CA ARG A 784 -16.49 -24.33 39.47
C ARG A 784 -16.48 -24.30 40.99
N GLU A 785 -16.34 -23.13 41.60
CA GLU A 785 -16.38 -22.96 43.05
C GLU A 785 -17.70 -23.49 43.64
N GLU A 786 -18.84 -23.18 43.01
CA GLU A 786 -20.16 -23.67 43.46
C GLU A 786 -20.32 -25.19 43.21
N ALA A 787 -19.74 -25.74 42.13
CA ALA A 787 -19.76 -27.17 41.84
C ALA A 787 -18.87 -27.99 42.79
N GLU A 788 -17.71 -27.46 43.20
CA GLU A 788 -16.81 -28.08 44.19
C GLU A 788 -17.48 -28.25 45.57
N HIS A 789 -18.48 -27.41 45.89
CA HIS A 789 -19.34 -27.57 47.08
C HIS A 789 -20.40 -28.69 46.96
N GLY A 790 -20.34 -29.51 45.91
CA GLY A 790 -21.20 -30.70 45.71
C GLY A 790 -22.57 -30.40 45.09
N LEU A 791 -22.77 -29.19 44.54
CA LEU A 791 -23.99 -28.82 43.84
C LEU A 791 -24.05 -29.48 42.44
N SER A 792 -25.25 -29.76 41.95
CA SER A 792 -25.42 -30.22 40.56
C SER A 792 -25.07 -29.12 39.57
N VAL A 793 -24.60 -29.49 38.36
CA VAL A 793 -24.18 -28.55 37.30
C VAL A 793 -25.24 -27.48 37.05
N ARG A 794 -26.51 -27.86 36.93
CA ARG A 794 -27.63 -26.93 36.72
C ARG A 794 -27.79 -25.92 37.87
N LYS A 795 -27.66 -26.38 39.12
CA LYS A 795 -27.84 -25.52 40.30
C LYS A 795 -26.63 -24.61 40.52
N ALA A 796 -25.42 -25.13 40.36
CA ALA A 796 -24.17 -24.37 40.43
C ALA A 796 -24.15 -23.27 39.36
N MET A 797 -24.52 -23.60 38.12
CA MET A 797 -24.59 -22.63 37.02
C MET A 797 -25.65 -21.56 37.28
N GLY A 798 -26.83 -21.94 37.78
CA GLY A 798 -27.89 -20.98 38.11
C GLY A 798 -27.49 -19.97 39.19
N ILE A 799 -26.78 -20.42 40.23
CA ILE A 799 -26.27 -19.54 41.30
C ILE A 799 -25.18 -18.61 40.77
N SER A 800 -24.28 -19.15 39.94
CA SER A 800 -23.16 -18.38 39.37
C SER A 800 -23.67 -17.28 38.43
N MET A 801 -24.65 -17.61 37.59
CA MET A 801 -25.32 -16.65 36.70
C MET A 801 -26.01 -15.52 37.45
N ALA A 802 -26.68 -15.82 38.57
CA ALA A 802 -27.34 -14.80 39.38
C ALA A 802 -26.34 -13.82 40.03
N LYS A 803 -25.23 -14.35 40.56
CA LYS A 803 -24.20 -13.55 41.23
C LYS A 803 -23.32 -12.75 40.26
N MET A 804 -22.97 -13.33 39.11
CA MET A 804 -22.04 -12.70 38.17
C MET A 804 -22.72 -11.79 37.14
N GLY A 805 -24.03 -11.97 36.89
CA GLY A 805 -24.72 -11.26 35.81
C GLY A 805 -24.68 -9.73 35.91
N THR A 806 -24.96 -9.16 37.08
CA THR A 806 -24.94 -7.69 37.24
C THR A 806 -23.53 -7.11 37.10
N VAL A 807 -22.53 -7.86 37.56
CA VAL A 807 -21.11 -7.50 37.46
C VAL A 807 -20.68 -7.47 35.99
N ILE A 808 -20.97 -8.54 35.25
CA ILE A 808 -20.60 -8.66 33.83
C ILE A 808 -21.29 -7.60 32.97
N ILE A 809 -22.59 -7.31 33.18
CA ILE A 809 -23.29 -6.24 32.45
C ILE A 809 -22.60 -4.90 32.67
N THR A 810 -22.29 -4.59 33.94
CA THR A 810 -21.68 -3.30 34.30
C THR A 810 -20.31 -3.17 33.67
N ALA A 811 -19.51 -4.23 33.73
CA ALA A 811 -18.20 -4.31 33.09
C ALA A 811 -18.29 -4.13 31.57
N ALA A 812 -19.20 -4.86 30.91
CA ALA A 812 -19.40 -4.76 29.45
C ALA A 812 -19.81 -3.34 29.01
N ILE A 813 -20.67 -2.65 29.77
CA ILE A 813 -21.05 -1.26 29.49
C ILE A 813 -19.86 -0.30 29.67
N ILE A 814 -19.08 -0.47 30.73
CA ILE A 814 -17.89 0.37 30.97
C ILE A 814 -16.89 0.19 29.86
N LEU A 815 -16.63 -1.06 29.50
CA LEU A 815 -15.63 -1.38 28.49
C LEU A 815 -16.08 -0.93 27.09
N ALA A 816 -17.35 -1.12 26.75
CA ALA A 816 -17.94 -0.53 25.54
C ALA A 816 -17.84 1.01 25.55
N GLY A 817 -17.98 1.64 26.71
CA GLY A 817 -17.75 3.08 26.86
C GLY A 817 -16.30 3.49 26.62
N THR A 818 -15.34 2.74 27.17
CA THR A 818 -13.88 2.97 26.96
C THR A 818 -13.52 2.91 25.48
N PHE A 819 -13.98 1.89 24.75
CA PHE A 819 -13.74 1.80 23.30
C PHE A 819 -14.56 2.83 22.53
N GLY A 820 -15.77 3.19 23.01
CA GLY A 820 -16.58 4.24 22.40
C GLY A 820 -15.91 5.62 22.43
N ALA A 821 -14.98 5.86 23.36
CA ALA A 821 -14.18 7.08 23.42
C ALA A 821 -13.16 7.21 22.27
N MET A 822 -12.93 6.14 21.49
CA MET A 822 -12.09 6.14 20.28
C MET A 822 -12.83 6.58 19.02
N MET A 823 -14.16 6.57 19.02
CA MET A 823 -14.95 7.00 17.86
C MET A 823 -14.64 8.44 17.37
N PRO A 824 -14.37 9.43 18.24
CA PRO A 824 -13.98 10.78 17.81
C PRO A 824 -12.46 10.94 17.58
N SER A 825 -11.73 9.85 17.32
CA SER A 825 -10.27 9.92 17.09
C SER A 825 -9.89 10.58 15.78
N GLY A 826 -10.73 10.47 14.73
CA GLY A 826 -10.39 10.97 13.39
C GLY A 826 -9.54 10.01 12.55
N VAL A 827 -9.33 8.78 13.04
CA VAL A 827 -8.58 7.71 12.36
C VAL A 827 -9.51 6.54 12.10
N LEU A 828 -9.70 6.16 10.84
CA LEU A 828 -10.70 5.16 10.44
C LEU A 828 -10.47 3.80 11.12
N SER A 829 -9.26 3.26 11.07
CA SER A 829 -8.91 1.97 11.68
C SER A 829 -9.26 1.89 13.17
N LEU A 830 -9.06 2.97 13.93
CA LEU A 830 -9.43 3.03 15.35
C LEU A 830 -10.94 2.98 15.57
N VAL A 831 -11.69 3.67 14.71
CA VAL A 831 -13.16 3.65 14.75
C VAL A 831 -13.69 2.26 14.40
N GLN A 832 -13.11 1.60 13.40
CA GLN A 832 -13.48 0.24 13.01
C GLN A 832 -13.14 -0.78 14.11
N ILE A 833 -11.93 -0.73 14.67
CA ILE A 833 -11.52 -1.52 15.84
C ILE A 833 -12.49 -1.32 17.00
N ALA A 834 -12.80 -0.07 17.35
CA ALA A 834 -13.72 0.24 18.43
C ALA A 834 -15.10 -0.35 18.15
N THR A 835 -15.58 -0.29 16.91
CA THR A 835 -16.86 -0.86 16.50
C THR A 835 -16.89 -2.38 16.68
N ILE A 836 -15.84 -3.09 16.25
CA ILE A 836 -15.71 -4.54 16.46
C ILE A 836 -15.69 -4.84 17.97
N VAL A 837 -14.84 -4.18 18.73
CA VAL A 837 -14.73 -4.46 20.17
C VAL A 837 -16.04 -4.16 20.91
N ILE A 838 -16.70 -3.03 20.64
CA ILE A 838 -17.97 -2.65 21.28
C ILE A 838 -19.08 -3.65 20.92
N THR A 839 -19.30 -3.90 19.62
CA THR A 839 -20.36 -4.81 19.18
C THR A 839 -20.11 -6.23 19.69
N GLY A 840 -18.86 -6.69 19.61
CA GLY A 840 -18.42 -7.98 20.11
C GLY A 840 -18.61 -8.13 21.62
N LEU A 841 -18.21 -7.16 22.43
CA LEU A 841 -18.37 -7.24 23.90
C LEU A 841 -19.83 -7.18 24.34
N LEU A 842 -20.64 -6.35 23.68
CA LEU A 842 -22.08 -6.28 23.97
C LEU A 842 -22.78 -7.57 23.55
N LEU A 843 -22.46 -8.10 22.36
CA LEU A 843 -22.95 -9.40 21.90
C LEU A 843 -22.52 -10.53 22.84
N TYR A 844 -21.24 -10.53 23.24
CA TYR A 844 -20.69 -11.54 24.11
C TYR A 844 -21.32 -11.51 25.49
N GLY A 845 -21.22 -10.36 26.15
CA GLY A 845 -21.71 -10.14 27.49
C GLY A 845 -23.22 -10.36 27.57
N LEU A 846 -24.01 -9.70 26.71
CA LEU A 846 -25.46 -9.66 26.86
C LEU A 846 -26.18 -10.87 26.25
N ILE A 847 -25.59 -11.56 25.28
CA ILE A 847 -26.28 -12.63 24.52
C ILE A 847 -25.52 -13.95 24.63
N VAL A 848 -24.29 -14.03 24.15
CA VAL A 848 -23.56 -15.30 24.00
C VAL A 848 -23.22 -15.91 25.36
N LEU A 849 -22.64 -15.15 26.27
CA LEU A 849 -22.26 -15.62 27.60
C LEU A 849 -23.45 -16.11 28.43
N PRO A 850 -24.60 -15.39 28.54
CA PRO A 850 -25.73 -15.87 29.34
C PRO A 850 -26.54 -17.00 28.72
N LEU A 851 -26.51 -17.15 27.39
CA LEU A 851 -27.32 -18.12 26.66
C LEU A 851 -26.53 -19.35 26.21
N LEU A 852 -25.35 -19.18 25.61
CA LEU A 852 -24.57 -20.27 25.00
C LEU A 852 -23.77 -21.04 26.05
N ILE A 853 -22.99 -20.33 26.89
CA ILE A 853 -22.07 -20.95 27.85
C ILE A 853 -22.80 -21.86 28.87
N PRO A 854 -23.90 -21.42 29.53
CA PRO A 854 -24.68 -22.29 30.40
C PRO A 854 -25.37 -23.43 29.66
N ALA A 855 -25.86 -23.19 28.44
CA ALA A 855 -26.56 -24.22 27.66
C ALA A 855 -25.63 -25.36 27.28
N ILE A 856 -24.40 -25.07 26.84
CA ILE A 856 -23.37 -26.06 26.54
C ILE A 856 -22.95 -26.77 27.83
N SER A 857 -22.66 -26.01 28.89
CA SER A 857 -22.25 -26.59 30.18
C SER A 857 -23.29 -27.56 30.76
N VAL A 858 -24.57 -27.22 30.68
CA VAL A 858 -25.66 -28.08 31.15
C VAL A 858 -25.90 -29.28 30.23
N SER A 859 -25.64 -29.14 28.92
CA SER A 859 -25.77 -30.23 27.95
C SER A 859 -24.68 -31.30 28.11
N PHE A 860 -23.44 -30.88 28.37
CA PHE A 860 -22.33 -31.79 28.67
C PHE A 860 -22.39 -32.35 30.10
N ASP A 861 -23.12 -31.71 31.02
CA ASP A 861 -23.26 -32.09 32.44
C ASP A 861 -21.89 -32.43 33.08
N ARG A 862 -21.63 -33.69 33.46
CA ARG A 862 -20.34 -34.08 34.03
C ARG A 862 -19.19 -34.13 33.03
N GLY A 863 -19.50 -34.22 31.74
CA GLY A 863 -18.51 -34.22 30.65
C GLY A 863 -17.72 -32.91 30.56
N VAL A 864 -18.25 -31.81 31.13
CA VAL A 864 -17.56 -30.52 31.19
C VAL A 864 -16.21 -30.62 31.93
N TRP A 865 -16.04 -31.58 32.83
CA TRP A 865 -14.81 -31.78 33.61
C TRP A 865 -13.79 -32.71 32.94
N TRP A 866 -14.05 -33.21 31.73
CA TRP A 866 -13.15 -34.15 31.07
C TRP A 866 -11.80 -33.49 30.72
N PRO A 867 -10.65 -34.19 30.93
CA PRO A 867 -10.47 -35.58 31.39
C PRO A 867 -10.41 -35.76 32.92
N PHE A 868 -10.41 -34.67 33.68
CA PHE A 868 -10.20 -34.67 35.13
C PHE A 868 -11.47 -34.91 35.94
N ILE A 869 -12.36 -35.79 35.45
CA ILE A 869 -13.65 -36.09 36.07
C ILE A 869 -13.43 -36.54 37.51
N GLN A 870 -13.91 -35.75 38.47
CA GLN A 870 -13.87 -36.14 39.88
C GLN A 870 -14.77 -37.37 40.09
N LYS A 871 -14.14 -38.52 40.39
CA LYS A 871 -14.87 -39.74 40.81
C LYS A 871 -15.60 -39.44 42.12
N LYS A 872 -16.90 -39.77 42.17
CA LYS A 872 -17.72 -39.71 43.38
C LYS A 872 -16.97 -40.37 44.54
N ALA A 873 -16.81 -39.67 45.67
CA ALA A 873 -16.71 -40.37 46.95
C ALA A 873 -17.99 -41.21 47.08
N LYS A 874 -17.84 -42.53 47.16
CA LYS A 874 -18.93 -43.43 47.55
C LYS A 874 -19.30 -43.05 48.98
N ASN A 875 -20.45 -42.39 49.17
CA ASN A 875 -21.21 -42.51 50.40
C ASN A 875 -22.20 -43.66 50.21
#